data_AF-A0A8H5KFG3-F1
#
_entry.id   AF-A0A8H5KFG3-F1
#
_cell.length_a   1.000
_cell.length_b   1.000
_cell.length_c   1.000
_cell.angle_alpha   90.00
_cell.angle_beta   90.00
_cell.angle_gamma   90.00
#
_symmetry.space_group_name_H-M   'P 1'
#
loop_
_entity.id
_entity.type
_entity.pdbx_description
1 polymer ?
#
loop_
_entity_poly.entity_id
_entity_poly.type
_entity_poly.pdbx_seq_one_letter_code
_entity_poly.pdbx_strand_id
1 'polypeptide(L)'
;MSITLEEHFLSRAAHSSKTATDDPIHGFPASIINKLVDIDNERIKNMDENNVAIQVLSHTPANFLTAETIIACNDELAATVQANRSRFAGFACLPMDDPVAATHELERCIKEHGFVGALIDNHSNGNFYDGREYDILWTKVVELDVPIYIHPAWPSQKEKEALYSGGNLQTDSSSATALGAFAFGWHASTANTILRLMASNTFERHPKLKIIIGHSGELIPYMFNRVNKATAFFGMRRGALFLFIPGQQHISTVTMPRAHDHFHGRHYHAERTTGPVKSLNPTKRYLVADKKVLNAESDAGKEARRTAESPGVAYVWRSRDNRKGRHALAISVDPHKHEATKGPRPSNSYHQTLRGVLKMFVRYPVWDVSYDVAVVFTIGSIIWVINGFYSWLPVLNPSTKVSDWAGGLTAFIGATVFEFGSFLLMLEAVNENRSDCFGWAVEESVDGMLHLTHVHNCKHAHAQKGTFVKQSSKALGNNTSESAGNDRVWSWWPTWYELRTHYFFDIGFLACSSQTFGATVFWISGFTALPPVLNNLSTPAENGVYWLPQVIGGTGFIVSSILFMVEVQPRWYIPAPGVLGWHIGLWNLIGAIGFTLCGALGFGIMHPGVEYALTLSTFIGSWAFLIGSVIQWYESLNKYPIWVDNKVELLGLPAR
;
A
#
# COMPACT_ATOMS: atom_id res chain seq x y z
N MET A 1 -3.36 10.34 -26.28
CA MET A 1 -2.17 10.07 -27.12
C MET A 1 -1.68 8.69 -26.74
N SER A 2 -1.83 7.69 -27.61
CA SER A 2 -1.38 6.32 -27.36
C SER A 2 -0.05 6.06 -28.06
N ILE A 3 0.82 5.27 -27.44
CA ILE A 3 1.93 4.65 -28.14
C ILE A 3 1.86 3.14 -27.98
N THR A 4 2.17 2.41 -29.04
CA THR A 4 2.17 0.95 -29.06
C THR A 4 3.59 0.46 -29.28
N LEU A 5 3.94 -0.70 -28.72
CA LEU A 5 5.35 -1.10 -28.55
C LEU A 5 5.62 -2.61 -28.70
N GLU A 6 4.75 -3.31 -29.42
CA GLU A 6 4.94 -4.67 -29.94
C GLU A 6 4.47 -4.68 -31.40
N GLU A 7 5.03 -3.78 -32.21
CA GLU A 7 4.57 -3.51 -33.57
C GLU A 7 5.56 -4.08 -34.58
N HIS A 8 5.25 -5.26 -35.10
CA HIS A 8 6.18 -5.95 -35.97
C HIS A 8 6.28 -5.35 -37.37
N PHE A 9 7.50 -5.39 -37.90
CA PHE A 9 7.79 -5.26 -39.32
C PHE A 9 8.68 -6.42 -39.78
N LEU A 10 8.63 -6.73 -41.06
CA LEU A 10 9.50 -7.71 -41.70
C LEU A 10 10.49 -6.97 -42.60
N SER A 11 11.77 -7.05 -42.26
CA SER A 11 12.84 -6.41 -43.02
C SER A 11 12.98 -7.01 -44.42
N ARG A 12 13.20 -6.15 -45.43
CA ARG A 12 13.51 -6.62 -46.79
C ARG A 12 14.85 -7.34 -46.82
N ALA A 13 15.81 -6.92 -45.99
CA ALA A 13 17.08 -7.63 -45.85
C ALA A 13 16.88 -9.07 -45.32
N ALA A 14 16.00 -9.26 -44.33
CA ALA A 14 15.66 -10.60 -43.83
C ALA A 14 14.91 -11.41 -44.89
N HIS A 15 13.87 -10.86 -45.49
CA HIS A 15 13.02 -11.56 -46.46
C HIS A 15 13.76 -11.94 -47.76
N SER A 16 14.84 -11.23 -48.12
CA SER A 16 15.68 -11.54 -49.28
C SER A 16 16.93 -12.36 -48.97
N SER A 17 17.17 -12.66 -47.68
CA SER A 17 18.31 -13.45 -47.23
C SER A 17 18.19 -14.93 -47.61
N LYS A 18 19.31 -15.66 -47.57
CA LYS A 18 19.29 -17.12 -47.82
C LYS A 18 18.54 -17.91 -46.75
N THR A 19 18.49 -17.38 -45.52
CA THR A 19 17.79 -18.00 -44.38
C THR A 19 16.32 -17.59 -44.32
N ALA A 20 15.85 -16.75 -45.26
CA ALA A 20 14.46 -16.36 -45.35
C ALA A 20 13.55 -17.60 -45.42
N THR A 21 13.91 -18.62 -46.20
CA THR A 21 13.10 -19.85 -46.36
C THR A 21 12.79 -20.59 -45.06
N ASP A 22 13.58 -20.36 -44.01
CA ASP A 22 13.40 -20.97 -42.69
C ASP A 22 12.47 -20.13 -41.79
N ASP A 23 12.07 -18.93 -42.21
CA ASP A 23 11.10 -18.08 -41.52
C ASP A 23 9.70 -18.73 -41.58
N PRO A 24 9.12 -19.12 -40.44
CA PRO A 24 7.78 -19.71 -40.42
C PRO A 24 6.68 -18.76 -40.89
N ILE A 25 6.97 -17.45 -41.00
CA ILE A 25 6.05 -16.43 -41.51
C ILE A 25 5.86 -16.55 -43.03
N HIS A 26 6.73 -17.21 -43.79
CA HIS A 26 6.52 -17.43 -45.24
C HIS A 26 5.23 -18.20 -45.58
N GLY A 27 4.67 -18.95 -44.63
CA GLY A 27 3.39 -19.62 -44.78
C GLY A 27 2.17 -18.69 -44.64
N PHE A 28 2.35 -17.42 -44.30
CA PHE A 28 1.25 -16.49 -44.07
C PHE A 28 0.66 -15.94 -45.38
N PRO A 29 -0.63 -15.55 -45.38
CA PRO A 29 -1.24 -14.90 -46.53
C PRO A 29 -0.45 -13.66 -46.97
N ALA A 30 -0.32 -13.45 -48.29
CA ALA A 30 0.38 -12.30 -48.86
C ALA A 30 -0.12 -10.95 -48.33
N SER A 31 -1.40 -10.84 -47.97
CA SER A 31 -1.98 -9.65 -47.35
C SER A 31 -1.37 -9.31 -45.99
N ILE A 32 -0.92 -10.30 -45.21
CA ILE A 32 -0.24 -10.11 -43.93
C ILE A 32 1.22 -9.71 -44.19
N ILE A 33 1.90 -10.42 -45.09
CA ILE A 33 3.29 -10.12 -45.46
C ILE A 33 3.42 -8.69 -45.98
N ASN A 34 2.53 -8.26 -46.86
CA ASN A 34 2.54 -6.90 -47.39
C ASN A 34 2.42 -5.85 -46.29
N LYS A 35 1.62 -6.11 -45.24
CA LYS A 35 1.50 -5.20 -44.08
C LYS A 35 2.72 -5.21 -43.15
N LEU A 36 3.39 -6.35 -43.03
CA LEU A 36 4.63 -6.46 -42.25
C LEU A 36 5.79 -5.74 -42.94
N VAL A 37 5.88 -5.81 -44.26
CA VAL A 37 6.90 -5.12 -45.06
C VAL A 37 6.57 -3.63 -45.25
N ASP A 38 5.30 -3.24 -45.14
CA ASP A 38 4.88 -1.84 -45.18
C ASP A 38 5.25 -1.12 -43.87
N ILE A 39 6.26 -0.27 -43.98
CA ILE A 39 6.71 0.66 -42.95
C ILE A 39 6.56 2.12 -43.41
N ASP A 40 5.69 2.34 -44.40
CA ASP A 40 5.47 3.61 -45.08
C ASP A 40 4.05 4.16 -44.81
N ASN A 41 3.40 4.70 -45.84
CA ASN A 41 2.18 5.52 -45.72
C ASN A 41 0.95 4.74 -45.26
N GLU A 42 0.79 3.46 -45.61
CA GLU A 42 -0.41 2.70 -45.21
C GLU A 42 -0.41 2.44 -43.70
N ARG A 43 0.72 2.05 -43.11
CA ARG A 43 0.90 1.98 -41.65
C ARG A 43 0.59 3.30 -40.95
N ILE A 44 1.16 4.41 -41.42
CA ILE A 44 0.92 5.74 -40.82
C ILE A 44 -0.56 6.13 -40.93
N LYS A 45 -1.21 5.86 -42.07
CA LYS A 45 -2.63 6.09 -42.25
C LYS A 45 -3.46 5.28 -41.26
N ASN A 46 -3.14 4.00 -41.06
CA ASN A 46 -3.81 3.16 -40.07
C ASN A 46 -3.60 3.70 -38.65
N MET A 47 -2.42 4.23 -38.32
CA MET A 47 -2.17 4.87 -37.03
C MET A 47 -3.05 6.11 -36.83
N ASP A 48 -3.18 6.96 -37.86
CA ASP A 48 -4.02 8.17 -37.82
C ASP A 48 -5.50 7.84 -37.63
N GLU A 49 -6.01 6.87 -38.39
CA GLU A 49 -7.40 6.40 -38.30
C GLU A 49 -7.74 5.81 -36.92
N ASN A 50 -6.74 5.28 -36.20
CA ASN A 50 -6.91 4.62 -34.90
C ASN A 50 -6.34 5.42 -33.72
N ASN A 51 -6.00 6.70 -33.92
CA ASN A 51 -5.46 7.61 -32.89
C ASN A 51 -4.15 7.12 -32.22
N VAL A 52 -3.32 6.37 -32.95
CA VAL A 52 -1.98 5.94 -32.49
C VAL A 52 -0.96 7.02 -32.82
N ALA A 53 -0.35 7.58 -31.77
CA ALA A 53 0.58 8.69 -31.92
C ALA A 53 1.95 8.20 -32.38
N ILE A 54 2.50 7.20 -31.70
CA ILE A 54 3.81 6.62 -31.99
C ILE A 54 3.72 5.09 -31.99
N GLN A 55 4.38 4.42 -32.93
CA GLN A 55 4.67 2.99 -32.85
C GLN A 55 6.16 2.78 -32.57
N VAL A 56 6.48 1.97 -31.56
CA VAL A 56 7.83 1.43 -31.40
C VAL A 56 7.90 0.14 -32.22
N LEU A 57 8.56 0.23 -33.36
CA LEU A 57 8.68 -0.86 -34.31
C LEU A 57 9.78 -1.84 -33.88
N SER A 58 9.54 -3.12 -34.13
CA SER A 58 10.46 -4.21 -33.82
C SER A 58 10.40 -5.24 -34.95
N HIS A 59 11.51 -5.93 -35.22
CA HIS A 59 11.48 -7.00 -36.22
C HIS A 59 10.57 -8.15 -35.77
N THR A 60 10.08 -8.97 -36.71
CA THR A 60 9.50 -10.29 -36.39
C THR A 60 10.56 -11.20 -35.74
N PRO A 61 10.19 -12.33 -35.11
CA PRO A 61 11.17 -13.26 -34.56
C PRO A 61 12.29 -13.60 -35.55
N ALA A 62 13.53 -13.59 -35.07
CA ALA A 62 14.73 -13.48 -35.89
C ALA A 62 15.84 -14.46 -35.49
N ASN A 63 15.55 -15.40 -34.57
CA ASN A 63 16.49 -16.41 -34.08
C ASN A 63 17.12 -17.33 -35.16
N PHE A 64 16.58 -17.36 -36.38
CA PHE A 64 17.14 -18.09 -37.52
C PHE A 64 18.02 -17.22 -38.45
N LEU A 65 18.13 -15.91 -38.19
CA LEU A 65 18.93 -14.98 -38.99
C LEU A 65 20.38 -14.93 -38.53
N THR A 66 21.29 -14.66 -39.48
CA THR A 66 22.71 -14.41 -39.13
C THR A 66 22.89 -13.02 -38.51
N ALA A 67 23.99 -12.83 -37.78
CA ALA A 67 24.32 -11.52 -37.19
C ALA A 67 24.42 -10.41 -38.25
N GLU A 68 24.99 -10.69 -39.43
CA GLU A 68 25.06 -9.72 -40.54
C GLU A 68 23.67 -9.32 -41.04
N THR A 69 22.75 -10.29 -41.11
CA THR A 69 21.38 -10.02 -41.55
C THR A 69 20.64 -9.20 -40.49
N ILE A 70 20.83 -9.50 -39.21
CA ILE A 70 20.25 -8.72 -38.09
C ILE A 70 20.74 -7.26 -38.12
N ILE A 71 22.04 -7.04 -38.35
CA ILE A 71 22.62 -5.69 -38.49
C ILE A 71 21.94 -4.93 -39.64
N ALA A 72 21.79 -5.59 -40.80
CA ALA A 72 21.11 -4.99 -41.95
C ALA A 72 19.62 -4.67 -41.68
N CYS A 73 18.93 -5.51 -40.89
CA CYS A 73 17.55 -5.25 -40.47
C CYS A 73 17.46 -4.02 -39.55
N ASN A 74 18.40 -3.86 -38.62
CA ASN A 74 18.46 -2.69 -37.75
C ASN A 74 18.77 -1.41 -38.54
N ASP A 75 19.62 -1.49 -39.57
CA ASP A 75 19.91 -0.34 -40.45
C ASP A 75 18.69 0.08 -41.28
N GLU A 76 17.92 -0.89 -41.80
CA GLU A 76 16.65 -0.64 -42.50
C GLU A 76 15.62 0.04 -41.57
N LEU A 77 15.50 -0.45 -40.34
CA LEU A 77 14.62 0.16 -39.34
C LEU A 77 15.10 1.57 -38.95
N ALA A 78 16.41 1.77 -38.80
CA ALA A 78 16.98 3.06 -38.45
C ALA A 78 16.68 4.13 -39.52
N ALA A 79 16.80 3.79 -40.80
CA ALA A 79 16.44 4.66 -41.90
C ALA A 79 14.94 5.04 -41.85
N THR A 80 14.08 4.08 -41.55
CA THR A 80 12.61 4.27 -41.44
C THR A 80 12.24 5.18 -40.28
N VAL A 81 12.81 4.93 -39.09
CA VAL A 81 12.62 5.76 -37.90
C VAL A 81 13.14 7.18 -38.15
N GLN A 82 14.28 7.32 -38.82
CA GLN A 82 14.84 8.63 -39.15
C GLN A 82 13.94 9.42 -40.11
N ALA A 83 13.32 8.77 -41.10
CA ALA A 83 12.39 9.41 -42.04
C ALA A 83 11.09 9.86 -41.35
N ASN A 84 10.67 9.19 -40.27
CA ASN A 84 9.37 9.38 -39.64
C ASN A 84 9.46 9.56 -38.11
N ARG A 85 10.45 10.32 -37.61
CA ARG A 85 10.77 10.44 -36.16
C ARG A 85 9.62 10.90 -35.26
N SER A 86 8.61 11.59 -35.80
CA SER A 86 7.43 12.00 -35.04
C SER A 86 6.42 10.88 -34.82
N ARG A 87 6.52 9.78 -35.59
CA ARG A 87 5.57 8.66 -35.63
C ARG A 87 6.19 7.32 -35.25
N PHE A 88 7.50 7.14 -35.45
CA PHE A 88 8.17 5.88 -35.18
C PHE A 88 9.33 6.01 -34.20
N ALA A 89 9.50 4.98 -33.39
CA ALA A 89 10.72 4.65 -32.65
C ALA A 89 11.10 3.20 -32.97
N GLY A 90 12.33 2.78 -32.65
CA GLY A 90 12.82 1.44 -32.96
C GLY A 90 13.30 0.69 -31.72
N PHE A 91 13.01 -0.61 -31.67
CA PHE A 91 13.70 -1.57 -30.84
C PHE A 91 14.70 -2.38 -31.69
N ALA A 92 15.93 -2.50 -31.20
CA ALA A 92 16.95 -3.32 -31.85
C ALA A 92 16.56 -4.79 -31.85
N CYS A 93 16.83 -5.49 -32.95
CA CYS A 93 16.94 -6.94 -32.99
C CYS A 93 18.41 -7.32 -32.67
N LEU A 94 18.64 -8.39 -31.90
CA LEU A 94 19.99 -8.76 -31.44
C LEU A 94 20.34 -10.22 -31.82
N PRO A 95 21.59 -10.50 -32.22
CA PRO A 95 22.07 -11.88 -32.45
C PRO A 95 22.32 -12.61 -31.13
N MET A 96 21.26 -13.07 -30.49
CA MET A 96 21.32 -13.61 -29.11
C MET A 96 22.10 -14.93 -28.96
N ASP A 97 22.52 -15.58 -30.05
CA ASP A 97 23.44 -16.72 -30.01
C ASP A 97 24.87 -16.34 -29.60
N ASP A 98 25.25 -15.08 -29.80
CA ASP A 98 26.56 -14.55 -29.40
C ASP A 98 26.36 -13.34 -28.48
N PRO A 99 26.48 -13.50 -27.14
CA PRO A 99 26.31 -12.41 -26.20
C PRO A 99 27.24 -11.21 -26.45
N VAL A 100 28.43 -11.43 -27.02
CA VAL A 100 29.38 -10.35 -27.33
C VAL A 100 28.88 -9.56 -28.54
N ALA A 101 28.50 -10.26 -29.62
CA ALA A 101 27.94 -9.61 -30.80
C ALA A 101 26.63 -8.87 -30.48
N ALA A 102 25.74 -9.49 -29.68
CA ALA A 102 24.51 -8.86 -29.21
C ALA A 102 24.77 -7.57 -28.41
N THR A 103 25.81 -7.57 -27.58
CA THR A 103 26.19 -6.40 -26.78
C THR A 103 26.67 -5.25 -27.67
N HIS A 104 27.54 -5.53 -28.64
CA HIS A 104 28.03 -4.52 -29.58
C HIS A 104 26.91 -3.95 -30.44
N GLU A 105 26.02 -4.82 -30.94
CA GLU A 105 24.91 -4.37 -31.78
C GLU A 105 23.87 -3.56 -31.01
N LEU A 106 23.58 -3.92 -29.75
CA LEU A 106 22.77 -3.11 -28.87
C LEU A 106 23.38 -1.71 -28.70
N GLU A 107 24.67 -1.64 -28.35
CA GLU A 107 25.35 -0.36 -28.14
C GLU A 107 25.33 0.52 -29.39
N ARG A 108 25.56 -0.07 -30.57
CA ARG A 108 25.46 0.61 -31.87
C ARG A 108 24.05 1.15 -32.12
N CYS A 109 23.03 0.32 -31.98
CA CYS A 109 21.64 0.72 -32.22
C CYS A 109 21.18 1.86 -31.29
N ILE A 110 21.55 1.81 -30.01
CA ILE A 110 21.18 2.87 -29.06
C ILE A 110 21.96 4.16 -29.35
N LYS A 111 23.28 4.09 -29.54
CA LYS A 111 24.13 5.28 -29.66
C LYS A 111 24.10 5.93 -31.03
N GLU A 112 24.07 5.14 -32.09
CA GLU A 112 24.16 5.64 -33.48
C GLU A 112 22.77 5.85 -34.08
N HIS A 113 21.85 4.91 -33.86
CA HIS A 113 20.50 4.96 -34.47
C HIS A 113 19.45 5.62 -33.60
N GLY A 114 19.72 5.80 -32.30
CA GLY A 114 18.80 6.38 -31.35
C GLY A 114 17.60 5.48 -31.04
N PHE A 115 17.77 4.17 -31.13
CA PHE A 115 16.76 3.20 -30.71
C PHE A 115 16.49 3.33 -29.21
N VAL A 116 15.29 2.95 -28.80
CA VAL A 116 14.79 3.16 -27.43
C VAL A 116 14.90 1.91 -26.55
N GLY A 117 15.56 0.86 -27.06
CA GLY A 117 15.75 -0.44 -26.41
C GLY A 117 15.98 -1.54 -27.43
N ALA A 118 15.76 -2.79 -27.01
CA ALA A 118 15.75 -3.94 -27.91
C ALA A 118 14.54 -4.83 -27.66
N LEU A 119 14.11 -5.53 -28.71
CA LEU A 119 13.15 -6.62 -28.62
C LEU A 119 13.87 -7.90 -29.06
N ILE A 120 13.93 -8.86 -28.16
CA ILE A 120 14.61 -10.13 -28.35
C ILE A 120 13.61 -11.27 -28.26
N ASP A 121 13.86 -12.30 -29.04
CA ASP A 121 13.16 -13.59 -28.95
C ASP A 121 13.34 -14.19 -27.56
N ASN A 122 12.39 -14.96 -27.04
CA ASN A 122 12.48 -15.46 -25.67
C ASN A 122 13.52 -16.58 -25.46
N HIS A 123 14.02 -17.17 -26.54
CA HIS A 123 15.13 -18.12 -26.55
C HIS A 123 15.80 -18.13 -27.92
N SER A 124 17.03 -18.63 -27.99
CA SER A 124 17.68 -18.95 -29.26
C SER A 124 17.88 -20.46 -29.38
N ASN A 125 17.13 -21.10 -30.28
CA ASN A 125 17.13 -22.56 -30.48
C ASN A 125 17.04 -23.39 -29.18
N GLY A 126 16.19 -22.98 -28.24
CA GLY A 126 16.01 -23.62 -26.93
C GLY A 126 17.05 -23.21 -25.85
N ASN A 127 18.03 -22.37 -26.18
CA ASN A 127 18.94 -21.77 -25.20
C ASN A 127 18.33 -20.47 -24.64
N PHE A 128 18.33 -20.36 -23.31
CA PHE A 128 17.80 -19.21 -22.58
C PHE A 128 18.93 -18.31 -22.07
N TYR A 129 18.60 -17.07 -21.72
CA TYR A 129 19.59 -16.01 -21.47
C TYR A 129 19.95 -15.80 -19.99
N ASP A 130 19.77 -16.85 -19.18
CA ASP A 130 20.01 -16.82 -17.74
C ASP A 130 21.45 -17.22 -17.33
N GLY A 131 22.27 -17.62 -18.31
CA GLY A 131 23.68 -17.96 -18.16
C GLY A 131 24.60 -16.76 -17.85
N ARG A 132 25.78 -17.04 -17.30
CA ARG A 132 26.78 -16.02 -16.92
C ARG A 132 27.38 -15.29 -18.12
N GLU A 133 27.46 -15.98 -19.25
CA GLU A 133 27.89 -15.46 -20.54
C GLU A 133 27.00 -14.29 -21.03
N TYR A 134 25.75 -14.18 -20.56
CA TYR A 134 24.87 -13.05 -20.88
C TYR A 134 25.01 -11.87 -19.91
N ASP A 135 25.78 -11.99 -18.82
CA ASP A 135 26.00 -10.89 -17.87
C ASP A 135 26.65 -9.67 -18.56
N ILE A 136 27.43 -9.87 -19.63
CA ILE A 136 28.03 -8.79 -20.44
C ILE A 136 26.92 -7.96 -21.11
N LEU A 137 25.92 -8.63 -21.69
CA LEU A 137 24.78 -7.97 -22.33
C LEU A 137 23.95 -7.24 -21.28
N TRP A 138 23.58 -7.90 -20.19
CA TRP A 138 22.77 -7.29 -19.13
C TRP A 138 23.45 -6.09 -18.48
N THR A 139 24.77 -6.15 -18.28
CA THR A 139 25.56 -4.99 -17.81
C THR A 139 25.45 -3.84 -18.78
N LYS A 140 25.62 -4.09 -20.08
CA LYS A 140 25.52 -3.06 -21.12
C LYS A 140 24.12 -2.45 -21.21
N VAL A 141 23.07 -3.26 -21.09
CA VAL A 141 21.67 -2.78 -21.05
C VAL A 141 21.48 -1.80 -19.89
N VAL A 142 22.00 -2.13 -18.71
CA VAL A 142 21.95 -1.25 -17.53
C VAL A 142 22.76 0.02 -17.73
N GLU A 143 23.95 -0.07 -18.34
CA GLU A 143 24.79 1.10 -18.67
C GLU A 143 24.09 2.07 -19.64
N LEU A 144 23.40 1.54 -20.64
CA LEU A 144 22.65 2.32 -21.63
C LEU A 144 21.29 2.83 -21.11
N ASP A 145 20.83 2.32 -19.95
CA ASP A 145 19.56 2.63 -19.30
C ASP A 145 18.28 2.35 -20.13
N VAL A 146 18.38 1.39 -21.06
CA VAL A 146 17.29 1.01 -21.97
C VAL A 146 16.57 -0.27 -21.53
N PRO A 147 15.27 -0.44 -21.88
CA PRO A 147 14.55 -1.69 -21.65
C PRO A 147 14.87 -2.76 -22.71
N ILE A 148 14.68 -4.02 -22.31
CA ILE A 148 14.64 -5.19 -23.19
C ILE A 148 13.24 -5.78 -23.18
N TYR A 149 12.60 -5.81 -24.34
CA TYR A 149 11.35 -6.53 -24.57
C TYR A 149 11.67 -7.99 -24.88
N ILE A 150 11.12 -8.91 -24.09
CA ILE A 150 11.27 -10.35 -24.37
C ILE A 150 9.98 -10.83 -25.03
N HIS A 151 10.07 -11.10 -26.33
CA HIS A 151 8.94 -11.45 -27.18
C HIS A 151 8.94 -12.97 -27.47
N PRO A 152 7.77 -13.62 -27.61
CA PRO A 152 7.72 -15.03 -27.95
C PRO A 152 8.34 -15.37 -29.31
N ALA A 153 9.03 -16.50 -29.38
CA ALA A 153 9.58 -17.04 -30.61
C ALA A 153 9.06 -18.45 -30.91
N TRP A 154 9.24 -18.89 -32.15
CA TRP A 154 8.88 -20.23 -32.56
C TRP A 154 9.62 -21.29 -31.73
N PRO A 155 8.95 -22.38 -31.32
CA PRO A 155 9.60 -23.43 -30.54
C PRO A 155 10.73 -24.06 -31.35
N SER A 156 11.82 -24.42 -30.68
CA SER A 156 12.85 -25.24 -31.30
C SER A 156 12.26 -26.57 -31.79
N GLN A 157 12.93 -27.22 -32.76
CA GLN A 157 12.49 -28.52 -33.26
C GLN A 157 12.34 -29.54 -32.12
N LYS A 158 13.25 -29.49 -31.14
CA LYS A 158 13.21 -30.34 -29.95
C LYS A 158 11.98 -30.08 -29.08
N GLU A 159 11.60 -28.83 -28.86
CA GLU A 159 10.38 -28.48 -28.11
C GLU A 159 9.11 -28.86 -28.86
N LYS A 160 9.10 -28.66 -30.19
CA LYS A 160 8.00 -29.07 -31.07
C LYS A 160 7.76 -30.58 -30.98
N GLU A 161 8.82 -31.38 -31.05
CA GLU A 161 8.76 -32.85 -30.93
C GLU A 161 8.37 -33.31 -29.52
N ALA A 162 8.85 -32.63 -28.47
CA ALA A 162 8.63 -33.06 -27.09
C ALA A 162 7.25 -32.66 -26.53
N LEU A 163 6.71 -31.50 -26.94
CA LEU A 163 5.56 -30.87 -26.27
C LEU A 163 4.35 -30.69 -27.19
N TYR A 164 4.57 -30.48 -28.50
CA TYR A 164 3.52 -29.96 -29.39
C TYR A 164 3.18 -30.91 -30.55
N SER A 165 3.86 -32.05 -30.65
CA SER A 165 3.62 -33.07 -31.68
C SER A 165 3.84 -34.48 -31.14
N GLY A 166 3.46 -35.48 -31.93
CA GLY A 166 3.53 -36.89 -31.55
C GLY A 166 2.16 -37.50 -31.25
N GLY A 167 2.12 -38.83 -31.20
CA GLY A 167 0.86 -39.59 -31.10
C GLY A 167 -0.04 -39.32 -32.31
N ASN A 168 -1.26 -38.83 -32.06
CA ASN A 168 -2.23 -38.49 -33.12
C ASN A 168 -2.07 -37.07 -33.67
N LEU A 169 -1.15 -36.26 -33.13
CA LEU A 169 -0.85 -34.91 -33.62
C LEU A 169 0.38 -34.96 -34.52
N GLN A 170 0.16 -34.86 -35.83
CA GLN A 170 1.25 -34.77 -36.80
C GLN A 170 2.07 -33.49 -36.55
N THR A 171 3.40 -33.61 -36.66
CA THR A 171 4.36 -32.53 -36.38
C THR A 171 4.08 -31.27 -37.18
N ASP A 172 3.66 -31.39 -38.44
CA ASP A 172 3.41 -30.23 -39.32
C ASP A 172 1.93 -29.89 -39.46
N SER A 173 1.09 -30.40 -38.56
CA SER A 173 -0.32 -30.02 -38.52
C SER A 173 -0.49 -28.57 -38.04
N SER A 174 -1.50 -27.88 -38.56
CA SER A 174 -1.86 -26.53 -38.09
C SER A 174 -2.15 -26.48 -36.59
N SER A 175 -2.66 -27.58 -36.02
CA SER A 175 -2.88 -27.73 -34.58
C SER A 175 -1.57 -27.74 -33.79
N ALA A 176 -0.56 -28.50 -34.24
CA ALA A 176 0.76 -28.53 -33.61
C ALA A 176 1.44 -27.15 -33.69
N THR A 177 1.37 -26.49 -34.85
CA THR A 177 1.89 -25.13 -35.03
C THR A 177 1.20 -24.13 -34.11
N ALA A 178 -0.14 -24.11 -34.05
CA ALA A 178 -0.87 -23.18 -33.18
C ALA A 178 -0.56 -23.43 -31.70
N LEU A 179 -0.55 -24.70 -31.26
CA LEU A 179 -0.22 -25.07 -29.88
C LEU A 179 1.18 -24.66 -29.46
N GLY A 180 2.18 -24.87 -30.34
CA GLY A 180 3.56 -24.44 -30.08
C GLY A 180 3.77 -22.92 -30.17
N ALA A 181 2.85 -22.22 -30.83
CA ALA A 181 2.92 -20.78 -31.08
C ALA A 181 1.85 -20.01 -30.28
N PHE A 182 1.09 -19.15 -30.96
CA PHE A 182 0.15 -18.17 -30.40
C PHE A 182 -1.01 -18.75 -29.57
N ALA A 183 -1.31 -20.04 -29.63
CA ALA A 183 -2.39 -20.60 -28.81
C ALA A 183 -1.97 -20.79 -27.35
N PHE A 184 -0.72 -21.19 -27.10
CA PHE A 184 -0.24 -21.42 -25.74
C PHE A 184 1.29 -21.45 -25.61
N GLY A 185 1.98 -22.13 -26.51
CA GLY A 185 3.41 -22.45 -26.39
C GLY A 185 4.30 -21.22 -26.30
N TRP A 186 4.01 -20.17 -27.08
CA TRP A 186 4.66 -18.86 -27.01
C TRP A 186 4.61 -18.25 -25.61
N HIS A 187 3.42 -18.26 -25.01
CA HIS A 187 3.21 -17.69 -23.68
C HIS A 187 3.91 -18.50 -22.61
N ALA A 188 3.77 -19.83 -22.65
CA ALA A 188 4.42 -20.71 -21.67
C ALA A 188 5.95 -20.64 -21.74
N SER A 189 6.52 -20.62 -22.95
CA SER A 189 7.97 -20.53 -23.16
C SER A 189 8.53 -19.18 -22.71
N THR A 190 7.86 -18.08 -23.05
CA THR A 190 8.29 -16.72 -22.64
C THR A 190 8.19 -16.54 -21.13
N ALA A 191 7.11 -17.01 -20.50
CA ALA A 191 6.99 -17.04 -19.05
C ALA A 191 8.17 -17.74 -18.40
N ASN A 192 8.54 -18.90 -18.96
CA ASN A 192 9.65 -19.70 -18.46
C ASN A 192 10.99 -18.94 -18.58
N THR A 193 11.25 -18.24 -19.70
CA THR A 193 12.44 -17.37 -19.83
C THR A 193 12.53 -16.36 -18.68
N ILE A 194 11.44 -15.65 -18.38
CA ILE A 194 11.41 -14.66 -17.29
C ILE A 194 11.67 -15.32 -15.93
N LEU A 195 11.00 -16.43 -15.65
CA LEU A 195 11.18 -17.16 -14.40
C LEU A 195 12.59 -17.74 -14.25
N ARG A 196 13.25 -18.12 -15.35
CA ARG A 196 14.66 -18.54 -15.35
C ARG A 196 15.59 -17.39 -15.01
N LEU A 197 15.40 -16.19 -15.59
CA LEU A 197 16.18 -15.00 -15.24
C LEU A 197 16.06 -14.66 -13.74
N MET A 198 14.86 -14.84 -13.18
CA MET A 198 14.64 -14.69 -11.74
C MET A 198 15.37 -15.76 -10.93
N ALA A 199 15.13 -17.04 -11.25
CA ALA A 199 15.70 -18.17 -10.51
C ALA A 199 17.24 -18.23 -10.60
N SER A 200 17.83 -17.70 -11.68
CA SER A 200 19.28 -17.60 -11.85
C SER A 200 19.89 -16.38 -11.18
N ASN A 201 19.12 -15.56 -10.45
CA ASN A 201 19.56 -14.32 -9.81
C ASN A 201 20.07 -13.25 -10.79
N THR A 202 19.58 -13.22 -12.03
CA THR A 202 20.00 -12.20 -13.02
C THR A 202 19.65 -10.79 -12.55
N PHE A 203 18.45 -10.60 -12.00
CA PHE A 203 18.02 -9.31 -11.46
C PHE A 203 18.77 -8.89 -10.19
N GLU A 204 19.31 -9.83 -9.41
CA GLU A 204 20.17 -9.49 -8.26
C GLU A 204 21.56 -9.01 -8.70
N ARG A 205 22.08 -9.56 -9.80
CA ARG A 205 23.34 -9.11 -10.40
C ARG A 205 23.19 -7.79 -11.15
N HIS A 206 22.05 -7.59 -11.79
CA HIS A 206 21.73 -6.42 -12.62
C HIS A 206 20.45 -5.73 -12.12
N PRO A 207 20.47 -5.12 -10.93
CA PRO A 207 19.27 -4.64 -10.23
C PRO A 207 18.51 -3.50 -10.96
N LYS A 208 19.14 -2.85 -11.94
CA LYS A 208 18.53 -1.80 -12.75
C LYS A 208 18.04 -2.29 -14.12
N LEU A 209 18.15 -3.60 -14.40
CA LEU A 209 17.71 -4.19 -15.65
C LEU A 209 16.19 -4.01 -15.80
N LYS A 210 15.75 -3.46 -16.93
CA LYS A 210 14.34 -3.22 -17.24
C LYS A 210 13.90 -4.24 -18.29
N ILE A 211 12.92 -5.08 -17.96
CA ILE A 211 12.33 -6.04 -18.89
C ILE A 211 10.88 -5.65 -19.19
N ILE A 212 10.51 -5.68 -20.48
CA ILE A 212 9.14 -5.56 -20.95
C ILE A 212 8.68 -6.94 -21.40
N ILE A 213 7.44 -7.28 -21.08
CA ILE A 213 6.85 -8.58 -21.39
C ILE A 213 5.48 -8.33 -22.04
N GLY A 214 5.22 -9.02 -23.14
CA GLY A 214 3.99 -8.85 -23.92
C GLY A 214 2.79 -9.60 -23.36
N HIS A 215 1.71 -9.62 -24.15
CA HIS A 215 0.57 -10.54 -23.96
C HIS A 215 0.00 -10.58 -22.52
N SER A 216 -0.09 -9.43 -21.85
CA SER A 216 -0.52 -9.33 -20.45
C SER A 216 0.29 -10.19 -19.47
N GLY A 217 1.57 -10.37 -19.75
CA GLY A 217 2.53 -11.01 -18.88
C GLY A 217 2.72 -12.48 -19.06
N GLU A 218 2.36 -13.01 -20.22
CA GLU A 218 2.70 -14.37 -20.62
C GLU A 218 2.29 -15.36 -19.53
N LEU A 219 1.03 -15.29 -19.07
CA LEU A 219 0.46 -16.11 -17.99
C LEU A 219 1.03 -15.85 -16.57
N ILE A 220 2.13 -15.11 -16.41
CA ILE A 220 2.75 -14.86 -15.10
C ILE A 220 1.79 -14.15 -14.15
N PRO A 221 1.04 -13.09 -14.54
CA PRO A 221 0.08 -12.46 -13.63
C PRO A 221 -1.01 -13.42 -13.16
N TYR A 222 -1.47 -14.32 -14.03
CA TYR A 222 -2.45 -15.35 -13.67
C TYR A 222 -1.86 -16.37 -12.68
N MET A 223 -0.59 -16.74 -12.85
CA MET A 223 0.12 -17.69 -12.01
C MET A 223 0.85 -17.03 -10.82
N PHE A 224 0.67 -15.72 -10.60
CA PHE A 224 1.51 -14.91 -9.73
C PHE A 224 1.62 -15.49 -8.31
N ASN A 225 0.49 -15.86 -7.69
CA ASN A 225 0.50 -16.43 -6.34
C ASN A 225 1.28 -17.75 -6.26
N ARG A 226 1.15 -18.61 -7.28
CA ARG A 226 1.85 -19.89 -7.34
C ARG A 226 3.35 -19.68 -7.54
N VAL A 227 3.73 -18.81 -8.48
CA VAL A 227 5.12 -18.43 -8.73
C VAL A 227 5.74 -17.81 -7.48
N ASN A 228 5.06 -16.86 -6.83
CA ASN A 228 5.55 -16.18 -5.63
C ASN A 228 5.79 -17.12 -4.46
N LYS A 229 4.96 -18.16 -4.29
CA LYS A 229 5.24 -19.23 -3.31
C LYS A 229 6.46 -20.06 -3.70
N ALA A 230 6.63 -20.32 -4.99
CA ALA A 230 7.75 -21.09 -5.52
C ALA A 230 9.10 -20.35 -5.44
N THR A 231 9.13 -19.01 -5.33
CA THR A 231 10.39 -18.26 -5.22
C THR A 231 11.23 -18.63 -4.00
N ALA A 232 10.63 -19.23 -2.97
CA ALA A 232 11.37 -19.81 -1.84
C ALA A 232 12.35 -20.91 -2.30
N PHE A 233 12.00 -21.68 -3.33
CA PHE A 233 12.87 -22.71 -3.92
C PHE A 233 13.95 -22.11 -4.82
N PHE A 234 13.79 -20.86 -5.26
CA PHE A 234 14.78 -20.15 -6.07
C PHE A 234 15.91 -19.55 -5.22
N GLY A 235 15.86 -19.68 -3.89
CA GLY A 235 16.84 -19.07 -2.99
C GLY A 235 16.74 -17.55 -2.90
N MET A 236 15.70 -16.94 -3.50
CA MET A 236 15.45 -15.51 -3.45
C MET A 236 14.82 -15.11 -2.11
N ARG A 237 15.18 -13.94 -1.58
CA ARG A 237 14.49 -13.35 -0.42
C ARG A 237 13.05 -13.01 -0.83
N ARG A 238 12.07 -13.34 0.02
CA ARG A 238 10.63 -13.12 -0.26
C ARG A 238 10.37 -11.67 -0.72
N GLY A 239 9.80 -11.48 -1.92
CA GLY A 239 9.38 -10.18 -2.45
C GLY A 239 9.80 -9.81 -3.88
N ALA A 240 10.50 -10.70 -4.61
CA ALA A 240 11.15 -10.35 -5.89
C ALA A 240 10.33 -10.60 -7.18
N LEU A 241 9.00 -10.60 -7.15
CA LEU A 241 8.19 -10.71 -8.37
C LEU A 241 7.66 -9.32 -8.75
N PHE A 242 8.30 -8.67 -9.72
CA PHE A 242 7.97 -7.33 -10.19
C PHE A 242 6.57 -7.24 -10.80
N LEU A 243 5.92 -6.10 -10.53
CA LEU A 243 4.58 -5.72 -10.96
C LEU A 243 4.41 -5.77 -12.49
N PHE A 244 3.37 -6.46 -12.93
CA PHE A 244 2.74 -6.23 -14.23
C PHE A 244 1.75 -5.07 -14.09
N ILE A 245 1.98 -3.96 -14.79
CA ILE A 245 0.97 -2.89 -14.94
C ILE A 245 0.53 -2.89 -16.41
N PRO A 246 -0.65 -3.44 -16.76
CA PRO A 246 -1.23 -3.19 -18.06
C PRO A 246 -1.78 -1.76 -18.07
N GLY A 247 -1.21 -0.92 -18.94
CA GLY A 247 -1.78 0.37 -19.31
C GLY A 247 -1.34 1.56 -18.46
N GLN A 248 -0.16 2.10 -18.74
CA GLN A 248 0.08 3.53 -19.02
C GLN A 248 1.59 3.76 -19.15
N GLN A 249 1.97 4.36 -20.26
CA GLN A 249 3.33 4.80 -20.54
C GLN A 249 3.70 5.97 -19.61
N HIS A 250 4.41 5.68 -18.53
CA HIS A 250 5.29 6.65 -17.91
C HIS A 250 6.55 5.93 -17.43
N ILE A 251 7.61 6.00 -18.26
CA ILE A 251 8.97 5.67 -17.88
C ILE A 251 9.35 6.64 -16.75
N SER A 252 9.34 6.16 -15.53
CA SER A 252 9.94 6.84 -14.38
C SER A 252 11.24 6.10 -14.07
N THR A 253 12.38 6.71 -14.39
CA THR A 253 13.71 6.19 -14.08
C THR A 253 13.86 6.09 -12.55
N VAL A 254 13.81 4.88 -12.00
CA VAL A 254 14.07 4.64 -10.58
C VAL A 254 15.56 4.36 -10.41
N THR A 255 16.30 5.39 -10.03
CA THR A 255 17.63 5.24 -9.42
C THR A 255 17.47 4.45 -8.13
N MET A 256 18.11 3.28 -8.01
CA MET A 256 18.25 2.58 -6.74
C MET A 256 18.92 3.49 -5.71
N PRO A 257 18.26 3.82 -4.59
CA PRO A 257 18.92 4.55 -3.54
C PRO A 257 19.59 3.58 -2.56
N ARG A 258 20.69 4.03 -1.96
CA ARG A 258 21.41 3.26 -0.92
C ARG A 258 20.51 3.06 0.30
N ALA A 259 20.92 2.16 1.19
CA ALA A 259 20.20 1.62 2.36
C ALA A 259 19.75 2.63 3.46
N HIS A 260 19.57 3.91 3.13
CA HIS A 260 19.02 4.96 4.00
C HIS A 260 17.71 5.59 3.48
N ASP A 261 17.21 5.20 2.31
CA ASP A 261 16.16 5.97 1.60
C ASP A 261 14.79 5.29 1.44
N HIS A 262 14.52 4.20 2.17
CA HIS A 262 13.22 3.52 2.05
C HIS A 262 12.00 4.29 2.57
N PHE A 263 12.22 5.48 3.14
CA PHE A 263 11.15 6.44 3.40
C PHE A 263 11.44 7.84 2.86
N HIS A 264 12.50 8.09 2.10
CA HIS A 264 12.77 9.41 1.48
C HIS A 264 12.32 9.52 0.00
N GLY A 265 11.82 8.44 -0.60
CA GLY A 265 11.52 8.30 -2.04
C GLY A 265 10.17 8.83 -2.58
N ARG A 266 9.39 9.60 -1.82
CA ARG A 266 8.37 10.50 -2.40
C ARG A 266 8.82 11.92 -2.06
N HIS A 267 9.43 12.61 -3.03
CA HIS A 267 9.95 13.99 -2.90
C HIS A 267 9.38 14.74 -1.68
N TYR A 268 10.14 14.74 -0.59
CA TYR A 268 9.83 15.57 0.56
C TYR A 268 10.12 17.00 0.15
N HIS A 269 9.09 17.75 -0.22
CA HIS A 269 9.18 19.19 -0.04
C HIS A 269 9.24 19.44 1.47
N ALA A 270 10.45 19.62 2.00
CA ALA A 270 10.70 19.89 3.43
C ALA A 270 9.84 21.04 3.98
N GLU A 271 9.37 21.92 3.10
CA GLU A 271 8.50 23.06 3.37
C GLU A 271 7.05 22.67 3.72
N ARG A 272 6.59 21.43 3.45
CA ARG A 272 5.17 21.01 3.60
C ARG A 272 4.93 19.88 4.61
N THR A 273 5.98 19.38 5.26
CA THR A 273 5.92 18.30 6.25
C THR A 273 6.39 18.80 7.61
N THR A 274 5.62 18.52 8.67
CA THR A 274 5.97 18.91 10.04
C THR A 274 5.80 17.75 10.99
N GLY A 275 6.67 17.66 12.00
CA GLY A 275 6.58 16.69 13.08
C GLY A 275 7.08 17.28 14.40
N PRO A 276 6.65 16.74 15.55
CA PRO A 276 6.97 17.27 16.87
C PRO A 276 8.42 17.01 17.28
N VAL A 277 9.02 15.93 16.78
CA VAL A 277 10.37 15.44 17.12
C VAL A 277 11.14 15.21 15.81
N LYS A 278 12.34 15.81 15.67
CA LYS A 278 13.11 15.78 14.41
C LYS A 278 13.69 14.40 14.07
N SER A 279 13.94 13.56 15.06
CA SER A 279 14.51 12.22 14.90
C SER A 279 13.48 11.14 14.59
N LEU A 280 12.19 11.49 14.55
CA LEU A 280 11.06 10.59 14.28
C LEU A 280 10.33 11.02 13.01
N ASN A 281 9.45 10.15 12.51
CA ASN A 281 8.70 10.40 11.28
C ASN A 281 7.80 11.65 11.41
N PRO A 282 7.60 12.43 10.33
CA PRO A 282 6.69 13.58 10.33
C PRO A 282 5.25 13.16 10.65
N THR A 283 4.53 13.95 11.45
CA THR A 283 3.17 13.61 11.88
C THR A 283 2.09 14.38 11.12
N LYS A 284 2.44 15.37 10.28
CA LYS A 284 1.49 16.19 9.51
C LYS A 284 2.06 16.64 8.15
N ARG A 285 1.22 16.61 7.11
CA ARG A 285 1.53 17.08 5.75
C ARG A 285 0.31 17.70 5.07
N TYR A 286 0.51 18.80 4.35
CA TYR A 286 -0.51 19.38 3.46
C TYR A 286 -0.30 18.87 2.03
N LEU A 287 -1.40 18.40 1.42
CA LEU A 287 -1.48 17.96 0.03
C LEU A 287 -2.43 18.91 -0.71
N VAL A 288 -1.89 19.70 -1.63
CA VAL A 288 -2.70 20.58 -2.49
C VAL A 288 -3.36 19.71 -3.55
N ALA A 289 -4.67 19.87 -3.76
CA ALA A 289 -5.38 19.16 -4.81
C ALA A 289 -4.84 19.61 -6.17
N ASP A 290 -4.17 18.70 -6.90
CA ASP A 290 -3.54 19.01 -8.18
C ASP A 290 -4.58 19.09 -9.30
N LYS A 291 -4.46 20.09 -10.18
CA LYS A 291 -5.46 20.47 -11.21
C LYS A 291 -5.72 19.44 -12.32
N LYS A 292 -5.07 18.27 -12.32
CA LYS A 292 -5.03 17.39 -13.49
C LYS A 292 -6.18 16.39 -13.64
N VAL A 293 -7.18 16.36 -12.74
CA VAL A 293 -8.21 15.29 -12.74
C VAL A 293 -9.58 15.73 -13.29
N LEU A 294 -9.77 16.96 -13.79
CA LEU A 294 -11.10 17.43 -14.24
C LEU A 294 -11.25 17.77 -15.74
N ASN A 295 -10.26 17.48 -16.59
CA ASN A 295 -10.33 17.80 -18.02
C ASN A 295 -10.28 16.56 -18.95
N ALA A 296 -11.01 15.51 -18.64
CA ALA A 296 -11.12 14.35 -19.53
C ALA A 296 -12.57 13.89 -19.74
N GLU A 297 -13.54 14.82 -19.77
CA GLU A 297 -14.91 14.52 -20.19
C GLU A 297 -15.68 15.81 -20.58
N SER A 298 -15.19 16.55 -21.59
CA SER A 298 -16.07 17.44 -22.37
C SER A 298 -15.36 17.98 -23.61
N ASP A 299 -15.55 17.32 -24.76
CA ASP A 299 -15.61 18.02 -26.05
C ASP A 299 -17.02 17.86 -26.60
N ALA A 300 -17.89 18.78 -26.19
CA ALA A 300 -19.10 19.14 -26.92
C ALA A 300 -19.22 20.66 -26.79
N GLY A 301 -19.01 21.36 -27.91
CA GLY A 301 -18.83 22.79 -27.96
C GLY A 301 -19.90 23.59 -27.19
N LYS A 302 -19.41 24.48 -26.34
CA LYS A 302 -19.98 25.80 -26.00
C LYS A 302 -19.04 26.47 -25.01
N GLU A 303 -18.57 27.66 -25.41
CA GLU A 303 -17.94 28.72 -24.60
C GLU A 303 -17.17 28.31 -23.34
N ALA A 304 -15.86 28.54 -23.40
CA ALA A 304 -14.93 28.51 -22.29
C ALA A 304 -15.43 29.31 -21.07
N ARG A 305 -16.19 28.66 -20.19
CA ARG A 305 -16.37 29.10 -18.81
C ARG A 305 -15.13 28.66 -18.05
N ARG A 306 -14.23 29.60 -17.76
CA ARG A 306 -13.13 29.45 -16.79
C ARG A 306 -13.68 28.75 -15.54
N THR A 307 -13.40 27.46 -15.37
CA THR A 307 -13.61 26.77 -14.10
C THR A 307 -12.59 27.34 -13.14
N ALA A 308 -13.08 28.20 -12.24
CA ALA A 308 -12.29 28.78 -11.18
C ALA A 308 -11.63 27.63 -10.37
N GLU A 309 -10.35 27.78 -10.06
CA GLU A 309 -9.76 27.21 -8.84
C GLU A 309 -10.79 27.40 -7.72
N SER A 310 -11.12 26.38 -6.94
CA SER A 310 -11.70 26.65 -5.62
C SER A 310 -10.51 27.06 -4.74
N PRO A 311 -10.22 28.35 -4.58
CA PRO A 311 -9.06 28.77 -3.81
C PRO A 311 -9.40 28.43 -2.35
N GLY A 312 -8.59 27.60 -1.70
CA GLY A 312 -8.78 27.33 -0.28
C GLY A 312 -9.36 25.97 0.10
N VAL A 313 -9.07 24.87 -0.61
CA VAL A 313 -9.28 23.51 -0.05
C VAL A 313 -8.00 22.69 -0.24
N ALA A 314 -7.49 22.09 0.84
CA ALA A 314 -6.32 21.22 0.83
C ALA A 314 -6.60 19.92 1.59
N TYR A 315 -6.11 18.80 1.08
CA TYR A 315 -6.10 17.55 1.83
C TYR A 315 -5.00 17.62 2.88
N VAL A 316 -5.27 17.14 4.09
CA VAL A 316 -4.26 17.09 5.13
C VAL A 316 -4.10 15.68 5.62
N TRP A 317 -2.88 15.20 5.46
CA TRP A 317 -2.46 13.94 6.02
C TRP A 317 -1.90 14.18 7.43
N ARG A 318 -2.39 13.42 8.42
CA ARG A 318 -1.80 13.35 9.76
C ARG A 318 -1.58 11.89 10.12
N SER A 319 -0.50 11.57 10.83
CA SER A 319 -0.18 10.18 11.24
C SER A 319 -1.37 9.55 12.02
N ARG A 320 -1.90 10.23 13.04
CA ARG A 320 -3.10 9.77 13.78
C ARG A 320 -4.33 9.57 12.89
N ASP A 321 -4.61 10.52 11.99
CA ASP A 321 -5.77 10.43 11.10
C ASP A 321 -5.62 9.24 10.14
N ASN A 322 -4.41 9.05 9.58
CA ASN A 322 -4.06 7.94 8.72
C ASN A 322 -4.24 6.59 9.45
N ARG A 323 -3.71 6.46 10.66
CA ARG A 323 -3.86 5.25 11.49
C ARG A 323 -5.32 4.90 11.78
N LYS A 324 -6.18 5.91 11.95
CA LYS A 324 -7.62 5.74 12.22
C LYS A 324 -8.51 5.67 10.97
N GLY A 325 -7.92 5.62 9.78
CA GLY A 325 -8.67 5.63 8.50
C GLY A 325 -9.50 6.90 8.31
N ARG A 326 -9.00 8.04 8.79
CA ARG A 326 -9.65 9.35 8.68
C ARG A 326 -9.01 10.17 7.56
N HIS A 327 -9.87 10.80 6.75
CA HIS A 327 -9.48 11.56 5.57
C HIS A 327 -9.81 13.03 5.79
N ALA A 328 -8.83 13.77 6.29
CA ALA A 328 -9.07 15.10 6.78
C ALA A 328 -8.89 16.19 5.73
N LEU A 329 -9.76 17.19 5.77
CA LEU A 329 -9.79 18.30 4.82
C LEU A 329 -9.58 19.64 5.55
N ALA A 330 -8.70 20.46 4.99
CA ALA A 330 -8.49 21.85 5.39
C ALA A 330 -9.16 22.78 4.40
N ILE A 331 -9.91 23.77 4.90
CA ILE A 331 -10.49 24.83 4.08
C ILE A 331 -9.91 26.20 4.50
N SER A 332 -9.62 27.07 3.53
CA SER A 332 -9.35 28.49 3.76
C SER A 332 -10.68 29.23 3.81
N VAL A 333 -10.91 30.02 4.84
CA VAL A 333 -12.07 30.92 4.91
C VAL A 333 -11.55 32.31 4.63
N ASP A 334 -11.92 32.90 3.49
CA ASP A 334 -11.76 34.33 3.24
C ASP A 334 -12.78 35.05 4.16
N PRO A 335 -12.35 35.78 5.21
CA PRO A 335 -13.25 36.41 6.17
C PRO A 335 -14.15 37.48 5.52
N HIS A 336 -13.84 37.91 4.29
CA HIS A 336 -14.51 39.00 3.59
C HIS A 336 -15.40 38.55 2.42
N LYS A 337 -15.45 37.26 2.06
CA LYS A 337 -16.27 36.73 0.95
C LYS A 337 -17.32 35.73 1.44
N HIS A 338 -18.11 36.14 2.43
CA HIS A 338 -19.18 35.32 2.99
C HIS A 338 -20.37 35.04 2.06
N GLU A 339 -20.25 35.30 0.76
CA GLU A 339 -21.30 35.05 -0.21
C GLU A 339 -20.84 34.05 -1.30
N ALA A 340 -21.52 32.91 -1.32
CA ALA A 340 -21.67 32.00 -2.47
C ALA A 340 -20.62 30.88 -2.76
N THR A 341 -19.95 30.30 -1.76
CA THR A 341 -19.38 28.94 -1.93
C THR A 341 -20.17 27.91 -1.11
N LYS A 342 -20.89 27.01 -1.80
CA LYS A 342 -21.57 25.83 -1.21
C LYS A 342 -20.54 24.78 -0.74
N GLY A 343 -19.69 25.13 0.22
CA GLY A 343 -18.70 24.22 0.82
C GLY A 343 -19.26 23.40 1.99
N PRO A 344 -18.66 22.24 2.32
CA PRO A 344 -19.08 21.44 3.46
C PRO A 344 -18.74 22.16 4.79
N ARG A 345 -19.67 22.12 5.76
CA ARG A 345 -19.53 22.84 7.04
C ARG A 345 -18.35 22.30 7.88
N PRO A 346 -17.60 23.17 8.58
CA PRO A 346 -16.58 22.75 9.53
C PRO A 346 -17.08 21.74 10.57
N SER A 347 -16.25 20.77 10.94
CA SER A 347 -16.62 19.72 11.90
C SER A 347 -16.82 20.22 13.32
N ASN A 348 -16.30 21.39 13.66
CA ASN A 348 -16.52 22.06 14.95
C ASN A 348 -17.82 22.90 15.00
N SER A 349 -18.57 22.96 13.90
CA SER A 349 -19.88 23.65 13.90
C SER A 349 -20.88 22.89 14.76
N TYR A 350 -21.71 23.63 15.51
CA TYR A 350 -22.72 23.07 16.43
C TYR A 350 -23.56 21.94 15.77
N HIS A 351 -24.00 22.16 14.53
CA HIS A 351 -24.81 21.18 13.80
C HIS A 351 -24.04 19.89 13.46
N GLN A 352 -22.76 19.99 13.12
CA GLN A 352 -21.93 18.82 12.83
C GLN A 352 -21.55 18.07 14.11
N THR A 353 -21.29 18.79 15.21
CA THR A 353 -21.06 18.19 16.53
C THR A 353 -22.28 17.42 17.00
N LEU A 354 -23.48 18.00 16.91
CA LEU A 354 -24.72 17.32 17.29
C LEU A 354 -24.98 16.09 16.42
N ARG A 355 -24.70 16.17 15.12
CA ARG A 355 -24.75 15.00 14.23
C ARG A 355 -23.72 13.94 14.61
N GLY A 356 -22.53 14.31 15.03
CA GLY A 356 -21.50 13.41 15.52
C GLY A 356 -21.95 12.67 16.79
N VAL A 357 -22.53 13.40 17.75
CA VAL A 357 -23.09 12.84 18.97
C VAL A 357 -24.25 11.89 18.64
N LEU A 358 -25.16 12.29 17.76
CA LEU A 358 -26.26 11.42 17.31
C LEU A 358 -25.73 10.11 16.71
N LYS A 359 -24.66 10.17 15.90
CA LYS A 359 -24.02 8.97 15.31
C LYS A 359 -23.56 7.97 16.36
N MET A 360 -23.12 8.40 17.55
CA MET A 360 -22.74 7.49 18.64
C MET A 360 -23.89 6.57 19.07
N PHE A 361 -25.14 7.01 18.91
CA PHE A 361 -26.33 6.25 19.30
C PHE A 361 -27.02 5.53 18.13
N VAL A 362 -26.61 5.77 16.89
CA VAL A 362 -27.32 5.21 15.72
C VAL A 362 -26.41 4.44 14.76
N ARG A 363 -25.09 4.54 14.89
CA ARG A 363 -24.14 3.91 13.97
C ARG A 363 -23.12 3.07 14.73
N TYR A 364 -23.07 1.79 14.39
CA TYR A 364 -22.22 0.79 15.02
C TYR A 364 -21.36 0.08 13.96
N PRO A 365 -20.29 0.73 13.45
CA PRO A 365 -19.41 0.12 12.46
C PRO A 365 -18.46 -0.89 13.12
N VAL A 366 -19.01 -2.03 13.58
CA VAL A 366 -18.27 -3.12 14.28
C VAL A 366 -17.20 -3.83 13.43
N TRP A 367 -17.03 -3.40 12.18
CA TRP A 367 -16.03 -3.92 11.25
C TRP A 367 -14.85 -2.96 11.06
N ASP A 368 -14.87 -1.84 11.77
CA ASP A 368 -13.85 -0.81 11.81
C ASP A 368 -13.07 -0.93 13.12
N VAL A 369 -11.82 -1.39 13.03
CA VAL A 369 -10.97 -1.61 14.21
C VAL A 369 -10.84 -0.36 15.07
N SER A 370 -10.84 0.85 14.48
CA SER A 370 -10.75 2.10 15.24
C SER A 370 -11.98 2.36 16.10
N TYR A 371 -13.15 1.91 15.64
CA TYR A 371 -14.39 1.94 16.41
C TYR A 371 -14.35 0.90 17.54
N ASP A 372 -13.94 -0.33 17.24
CA ASP A 372 -13.88 -1.41 18.22
C ASP A 372 -12.92 -1.08 19.38
N VAL A 373 -11.73 -0.57 19.07
CA VAL A 373 -10.78 -0.05 20.06
C VAL A 373 -11.45 0.96 20.99
N ALA A 374 -12.17 1.94 20.43
CA ALA A 374 -12.80 2.99 21.23
C ALA A 374 -13.91 2.44 22.13
N VAL A 375 -14.74 1.53 21.63
CA VAL A 375 -15.84 0.92 22.39
C VAL A 375 -15.31 0.00 23.48
N VAL A 376 -14.31 -0.83 23.19
CA VAL A 376 -13.69 -1.74 24.16
C VAL A 376 -13.07 -0.96 25.33
N PHE A 377 -12.30 0.09 25.06
CA PHE A 377 -11.78 0.95 26.13
C PHE A 377 -12.89 1.69 26.89
N THR A 378 -13.98 2.07 26.24
CA THR A 378 -15.12 2.71 26.91
C THR A 378 -15.81 1.72 27.87
N ILE A 379 -16.10 0.50 27.42
CA ILE A 379 -16.69 -0.57 28.25
C ILE A 379 -15.77 -0.89 29.42
N GLY A 380 -14.47 -1.07 29.17
CA GLY A 380 -13.49 -1.28 30.22
C GLY A 380 -13.48 -0.14 31.24
N SER A 381 -13.57 1.12 30.77
CA SER A 381 -13.55 2.29 31.66
C SER A 381 -14.81 2.37 32.53
N ILE A 382 -15.97 1.98 32.00
CA ILE A 382 -17.20 1.85 32.79
C ILE A 382 -17.02 0.79 33.88
N ILE A 383 -16.42 -0.36 33.56
CA ILE A 383 -16.13 -1.41 34.54
C ILE A 383 -15.17 -0.91 35.62
N TRP A 384 -14.15 -0.14 35.25
CA TRP A 384 -13.24 0.49 36.20
C TRP A 384 -13.91 1.57 37.06
N VAL A 385 -14.87 2.33 36.53
CA VAL A 385 -15.67 3.26 37.35
C VAL A 385 -16.51 2.49 38.38
N ILE A 386 -17.14 1.38 37.96
CA ILE A 386 -17.87 0.49 38.88
C ILE A 386 -16.92 -0.07 39.95
N ASN A 387 -15.73 -0.53 39.55
CA ASN A 387 -14.69 -0.98 40.47
C ASN A 387 -14.26 0.12 41.45
N GLY A 388 -14.12 1.36 40.98
CA GLY A 388 -13.82 2.53 41.79
C GLY A 388 -14.90 2.76 42.85
N PHE A 389 -16.18 2.62 42.52
CA PHE A 389 -17.26 2.67 43.50
C PHE A 389 -17.19 1.52 44.51
N TYR A 390 -16.93 0.29 44.07
CA TYR A 390 -16.77 -0.86 44.97
C TYR A 390 -15.55 -0.76 45.88
N SER A 391 -14.51 -0.03 45.47
CA SER A 391 -13.28 0.11 46.25
C SER A 391 -13.32 1.34 47.18
N TRP A 392 -13.84 2.47 46.72
CA TRP A 392 -13.79 3.75 47.46
C TRP A 392 -14.98 3.97 48.39
N LEU A 393 -16.21 3.58 48.01
CA LEU A 393 -17.38 3.81 48.86
C LEU A 393 -17.30 3.10 50.21
N PRO A 394 -16.84 1.83 50.33
CA PRO A 394 -16.72 1.17 51.63
C PRO A 394 -15.75 1.87 52.59
N VAL A 395 -14.75 2.59 52.06
CA VAL A 395 -13.81 3.39 52.86
C VAL A 395 -14.49 4.63 53.45
N LEU A 396 -15.44 5.23 52.71
CA LEU A 396 -16.24 6.38 53.19
C LEU A 396 -17.39 5.94 54.11
N ASN A 397 -18.04 4.84 53.78
CA ASN A 397 -19.19 4.32 54.50
C ASN A 397 -19.20 2.78 54.42
N PRO A 398 -18.83 2.06 55.49
CA PRO A 398 -18.77 0.60 55.49
C PRO A 398 -20.09 -0.11 55.11
N SER A 399 -21.25 0.55 55.27
CA SER A 399 -22.56 -0.01 54.91
C SER A 399 -22.79 -0.18 53.40
N THR A 400 -21.94 0.43 52.55
CA THR A 400 -22.04 0.32 51.09
C THR A 400 -21.30 -0.89 50.52
N LYS A 401 -20.70 -1.74 51.37
CA LYS A 401 -19.97 -2.93 50.93
C LYS A 401 -20.94 -3.97 50.35
N VAL A 402 -20.82 -4.26 49.05
CA VAL A 402 -21.76 -5.14 48.33
C VAL A 402 -21.36 -6.62 48.43
N SER A 403 -20.07 -6.93 48.22
CA SER A 403 -19.54 -8.30 48.28
C SER A 403 -18.02 -8.27 48.37
N ASP A 404 -17.41 -9.26 49.03
CA ASP A 404 -15.95 -9.44 49.09
C ASP A 404 -15.33 -9.74 47.72
N TRP A 405 -16.14 -10.19 46.75
CA TRP A 405 -15.68 -10.51 45.40
C TRP A 405 -15.80 -9.33 44.43
N ALA A 406 -16.64 -8.34 44.74
CA ALA A 406 -17.03 -7.31 43.77
C ALA A 406 -15.83 -6.49 43.26
N GLY A 407 -14.92 -6.09 44.16
CA GLY A 407 -13.70 -5.35 43.80
C GLY A 407 -12.76 -6.19 42.93
N GLY A 408 -12.31 -7.35 43.43
CA GLY A 408 -11.37 -8.21 42.70
C GLY A 408 -11.89 -8.69 41.34
N LEU A 409 -13.17 -9.08 41.26
CA LEU A 409 -13.78 -9.55 40.02
C LEU A 409 -13.89 -8.44 38.98
N THR A 410 -14.33 -7.24 39.36
CA THR A 410 -14.42 -6.11 38.42
C THR A 410 -13.05 -5.62 37.97
N ALA A 411 -12.03 -5.68 38.83
CA ALA A 411 -10.64 -5.39 38.45
C ALA A 411 -10.11 -6.40 37.41
N PHE A 412 -10.36 -7.69 37.61
CA PHE A 412 -9.98 -8.74 36.65
C PHE A 412 -10.66 -8.55 35.28
N ILE A 413 -11.98 -8.35 35.28
CA ILE A 413 -12.74 -8.14 34.04
C ILE A 413 -12.26 -6.84 33.35
N GLY A 414 -12.11 -5.76 34.11
CA GLY A 414 -11.65 -4.47 33.59
C GLY A 414 -10.25 -4.57 32.95
N ALA A 415 -9.31 -5.23 33.63
CA ALA A 415 -7.97 -5.48 33.10
C ALA A 415 -7.99 -6.34 31.83
N THR A 416 -8.82 -7.38 31.78
CA THR A 416 -8.95 -8.26 30.61
C THR A 416 -9.52 -7.53 29.40
N VAL A 417 -10.54 -6.67 29.61
CA VAL A 417 -11.11 -5.84 28.54
C VAL A 417 -10.09 -4.84 28.01
N PHE A 418 -9.32 -4.21 28.91
CA PHE A 418 -8.23 -3.30 28.51
C PHE A 418 -7.11 -3.99 27.74
N GLU A 419 -6.76 -5.21 28.14
CA GLU A 419 -5.76 -6.02 27.42
C GLU A 419 -6.23 -6.36 26.01
N PHE A 420 -7.48 -6.81 25.86
CA PHE A 420 -8.05 -7.03 24.53
C PHE A 420 -8.07 -5.75 23.68
N GLY A 421 -8.44 -4.60 24.28
CA GLY A 421 -8.39 -3.31 23.61
C GLY A 421 -6.98 -2.88 23.20
N SER A 422 -5.96 -3.24 23.97
CA SER A 422 -4.55 -2.93 23.68
C SER A 422 -4.03 -3.71 22.45
N PHE A 423 -4.42 -4.98 22.31
CA PHE A 423 -4.12 -5.76 21.11
C PHE A 423 -4.82 -5.22 19.87
N LEU A 424 -6.10 -4.85 19.96
CA LEU A 424 -6.81 -4.21 18.84
C LEU A 424 -6.15 -2.87 18.45
N LEU A 425 -5.69 -2.11 19.44
CA LEU A 425 -4.97 -0.86 19.22
C LEU A 425 -3.63 -1.09 18.48
N MET A 426 -2.94 -2.20 18.78
CA MET A 426 -1.74 -2.61 18.03
C MET A 426 -2.08 -2.98 16.58
N LEU A 427 -3.16 -3.72 16.35
CA LEU A 427 -3.62 -4.06 15.00
C LEU A 427 -3.99 -2.82 14.18
N GLU A 428 -4.63 -1.83 14.81
CA GLU A 428 -4.89 -0.51 14.21
C GLU A 428 -3.57 0.17 13.79
N ALA A 429 -2.55 0.16 14.66
CA ALA A 429 -1.25 0.79 14.39
C ALA A 429 -0.47 0.14 13.24
N VAL A 430 -0.57 -1.18 13.09
CA VAL A 430 0.09 -1.91 11.99
C VAL A 430 -0.64 -1.71 10.67
N ASN A 431 -1.95 -1.45 10.69
CA ASN A 431 -2.80 -1.35 9.51
C ASN A 431 -3.26 0.09 9.21
N GLU A 432 -2.31 1.02 9.13
CA GLU A 432 -2.59 2.40 8.77
C GLU A 432 -3.38 2.52 7.45
N ASN A 433 -4.33 3.46 7.42
CA ASN A 433 -5.26 3.76 6.34
C ASN A 433 -6.17 2.58 5.92
N ARG A 434 -6.26 1.54 6.75
CA ARG A 434 -6.92 0.26 6.44
C ARG A 434 -7.80 -0.24 7.58
N SER A 435 -8.31 0.68 8.40
CA SER A 435 -9.20 0.36 9.52
C SER A 435 -10.45 -0.42 9.09
N ASP A 436 -10.93 -0.14 7.87
CA ASP A 436 -12.16 -0.70 7.31
C ASP A 436 -11.94 -2.09 6.67
N CYS A 437 -10.68 -2.54 6.54
CA CYS A 437 -10.33 -3.88 6.09
C CYS A 437 -10.46 -4.94 7.20
N PHE A 438 -10.57 -4.52 8.47
CA PHE A 438 -10.52 -5.41 9.63
C PHE A 438 -11.62 -6.47 9.59
N GLY A 439 -12.86 -6.09 9.29
CA GLY A 439 -13.97 -7.05 9.23
C GLY A 439 -13.77 -8.15 8.18
N TRP A 440 -13.20 -7.82 7.01
CA TRP A 440 -12.87 -8.81 6.00
C TRP A 440 -11.77 -9.77 6.48
N ALA A 441 -10.75 -9.24 7.17
CA ALA A 441 -9.65 -10.05 7.69
C ALA A 441 -10.10 -10.99 8.83
N VAL A 442 -11.00 -10.51 9.71
CA VAL A 442 -11.61 -11.34 10.76
C VAL A 442 -12.46 -12.44 10.13
N GLU A 443 -13.32 -12.10 9.17
CA GLU A 443 -14.10 -13.10 8.43
C GLU A 443 -13.19 -14.11 7.75
N GLU A 444 -12.17 -13.71 6.98
CA GLU A 444 -11.22 -14.63 6.36
C GLU A 444 -10.50 -15.55 7.37
N SER A 445 -10.17 -15.04 8.55
CA SER A 445 -9.50 -15.82 9.60
C SER A 445 -10.43 -16.81 10.29
N VAL A 446 -11.74 -16.54 10.30
CA VAL A 446 -12.79 -17.43 10.84
C VAL A 446 -13.33 -18.38 9.77
N ASP A 447 -13.43 -17.93 8.52
CA ASP A 447 -13.84 -18.63 7.30
C ASP A 447 -12.70 -19.41 6.64
N GLY A 448 -11.56 -19.58 7.32
CA GLY A 448 -10.63 -20.68 7.04
C GLY A 448 -11.30 -22.08 7.04
N MET A 449 -12.57 -22.18 7.43
CA MET A 449 -13.46 -23.34 7.30
C MET A 449 -14.44 -23.31 6.11
N LEU A 450 -14.66 -22.19 5.41
CA LEU A 450 -15.52 -22.09 4.21
C LEU A 450 -15.09 -20.91 3.31
N HIS A 451 -14.65 -21.22 2.09
CA HIS A 451 -14.08 -20.31 1.10
C HIS A 451 -14.89 -19.03 0.83
N LEU A 452 -14.27 -17.85 1.03
CA LEU A 452 -14.72 -16.59 0.42
C LEU A 452 -13.57 -15.83 -0.24
N THR A 453 -13.91 -15.17 -1.35
CA THR A 453 -13.02 -14.49 -2.30
C THR A 453 -12.63 -13.10 -1.81
N HIS A 454 -11.33 -12.77 -1.88
CA HIS A 454 -10.84 -11.41 -1.60
C HIS A 454 -11.35 -10.41 -2.63
N VAL A 455 -11.99 -9.33 -2.15
CA VAL A 455 -12.34 -8.17 -2.97
C VAL A 455 -11.30 -7.08 -2.75
N HIS A 456 -10.68 -6.61 -3.84
CA HIS A 456 -9.60 -5.63 -3.90
C HIS A 456 -9.93 -4.21 -3.39
N ASN A 457 -11.08 -3.99 -2.76
CA ASN A 457 -11.46 -2.72 -2.19
C ASN A 457 -11.95 -2.97 -0.77
N CYS A 458 -11.18 -2.54 0.24
CA CYS A 458 -11.52 -2.64 1.67
C CYS A 458 -12.78 -1.85 2.05
N LYS A 459 -13.94 -2.27 1.56
CA LYS A 459 -15.26 -1.79 1.92
C LYS A 459 -16.10 -3.03 2.16
N HIS A 460 -16.32 -3.33 3.44
CA HIS A 460 -17.18 -4.43 3.84
C HIS A 460 -18.64 -4.15 3.42
N ALA A 461 -19.31 -5.13 2.81
CA ALA A 461 -20.65 -4.96 2.23
C ALA A 461 -21.70 -4.51 3.27
N HIS A 462 -21.43 -4.76 4.56
CA HIS A 462 -22.30 -4.36 5.67
C HIS A 462 -22.11 -2.90 6.10
N ALA A 463 -21.00 -2.24 5.75
CA ALA A 463 -20.73 -0.84 6.14
C ALA A 463 -21.67 0.18 5.46
N GLN A 464 -22.41 -0.22 4.42
CA GLN A 464 -23.30 0.66 3.63
C GLN A 464 -24.80 0.44 3.88
N LYS A 465 -25.20 -0.53 4.70
CA LYS A 465 -26.63 -0.74 5.03
C LYS A 465 -27.07 0.27 6.10
N GLY A 466 -27.33 1.51 5.69
CA GLY A 466 -27.89 2.52 6.62
C GLY A 466 -27.85 3.99 6.18
N THR A 467 -27.32 4.33 5.01
CA THR A 467 -27.45 5.71 4.50
C THR A 467 -28.80 5.88 3.80
N PHE A 468 -29.60 6.85 4.26
CA PHE A 468 -30.91 7.26 3.70
C PHE A 468 -30.88 7.78 2.24
N VAL A 469 -29.79 7.54 1.52
CA VAL A 469 -29.70 7.77 0.08
C VAL A 469 -29.64 6.39 -0.57
N LYS A 470 -30.78 5.93 -1.10
CA LYS A 470 -30.80 4.84 -2.08
C LYS A 470 -30.08 5.34 -3.34
N GLN A 471 -28.76 5.21 -3.38
CA GLN A 471 -28.08 5.21 -4.68
C GLN A 471 -28.33 3.84 -5.29
N SER A 472 -29.10 3.87 -6.38
CA SER A 472 -29.31 2.74 -7.29
C SER A 472 -27.96 2.09 -7.60
N SER A 473 -27.81 0.84 -7.18
CA SER A 473 -26.67 -0.03 -7.50
C SER A 473 -26.58 -0.40 -8.99
N LYS A 474 -27.31 0.29 -9.87
CA LYS A 474 -27.24 0.15 -11.33
C LYS A 474 -26.59 1.34 -12.05
N ALA A 475 -26.10 2.35 -11.33
CA ALA A 475 -25.53 3.57 -11.94
C ALA A 475 -24.12 3.96 -11.45
N LEU A 476 -23.41 3.14 -10.67
CA LEU A 476 -21.95 3.25 -10.57
C LEU A 476 -21.33 2.36 -11.63
N GLY A 477 -21.24 2.89 -12.85
CA GLY A 477 -20.33 2.38 -13.85
C GLY A 477 -18.88 2.45 -13.36
N ASN A 478 -18.08 1.54 -13.90
CA ASN A 478 -16.64 1.31 -13.89
C ASN A 478 -15.64 2.52 -13.84
N ASN A 479 -16.01 3.71 -13.36
CA ASN A 479 -15.12 4.87 -13.32
C ASN A 479 -14.70 5.24 -11.89
N THR A 480 -13.94 4.35 -11.25
CA THR A 480 -12.97 4.74 -10.23
C THR A 480 -11.62 4.10 -10.54
N SER A 481 -10.97 4.61 -11.58
CA SER A 481 -9.53 4.48 -11.77
C SER A 481 -8.83 5.53 -10.89
N GLU A 482 -8.71 5.27 -9.59
CA GLU A 482 -7.87 6.07 -8.70
C GLU A 482 -6.89 5.15 -7.96
N SER A 483 -5.60 5.38 -8.24
CA SER A 483 -4.38 4.86 -7.61
C SER A 483 -4.21 3.35 -7.48
N ALA A 484 -3.88 2.67 -8.58
CA ALA A 484 -3.12 1.43 -8.53
C ALA A 484 -1.68 1.72 -8.09
N GLY A 485 -1.46 1.89 -6.79
CA GLY A 485 -0.12 2.03 -6.21
C GLY A 485 -0.02 1.20 -4.95
N ASN A 486 0.64 0.03 -5.01
CA ASN A 486 1.08 -0.76 -3.85
C ASN A 486 0.15 -0.67 -2.62
N ASP A 487 -1.14 -0.93 -2.79
CA ASP A 487 -2.06 -0.94 -1.66
C ASP A 487 -1.74 -2.18 -0.82
N ARG A 488 -1.13 -1.92 0.33
CA ARG A 488 -0.67 -2.92 1.28
C ARG A 488 -1.88 -3.75 1.72
N VAL A 489 -1.79 -5.09 1.69
CA VAL A 489 -2.83 -6.02 2.17
C VAL A 489 -2.84 -6.05 3.70
N TRP A 490 -4.01 -6.23 4.34
CA TRP A 490 -4.12 -6.33 5.81
C TRP A 490 -3.05 -7.25 6.38
N SER A 491 -2.37 -6.80 7.44
CA SER A 491 -1.29 -7.54 8.07
C SER A 491 -1.57 -7.72 9.55
N TRP A 492 -1.53 -8.97 10.02
CA TRP A 492 -1.66 -9.30 11.43
C TRP A 492 -0.40 -9.02 12.25
N TRP A 493 0.77 -8.98 11.59
CA TRP A 493 2.04 -8.69 12.25
C TRP A 493 3.03 -8.01 11.28
N PRO A 494 3.71 -6.92 11.68
CA PRO A 494 4.64 -6.21 10.80
C PRO A 494 5.89 -7.05 10.54
N THR A 495 6.46 -6.99 9.33
CA THR A 495 7.72 -7.72 9.08
C THR A 495 8.88 -7.10 9.88
N TRP A 496 9.91 -7.89 10.19
CA TRP A 496 11.12 -7.37 10.88
C TRP A 496 11.78 -6.19 10.16
N TYR A 497 11.66 -6.17 8.83
CA TYR A 497 12.15 -5.07 8.02
C TYR A 497 11.34 -3.79 8.25
N GLU A 498 10.00 -3.88 8.20
CA GLU A 498 9.10 -2.74 8.44
C GLU A 498 9.20 -2.25 9.89
N LEU A 499 9.37 -3.16 10.84
CA LEU A 499 9.57 -2.82 12.25
C LEU A 499 10.79 -1.91 12.43
N ARG A 500 11.94 -2.29 11.82
CA ARG A 500 13.19 -1.54 11.93
C ARG A 500 13.23 -0.26 11.12
N THR A 501 12.58 -0.22 9.97
CA THR A 501 12.70 0.91 9.03
C THR A 501 11.58 1.93 9.17
N HIS A 502 10.42 1.54 9.70
CA HIS A 502 9.24 2.39 9.75
C HIS A 502 8.68 2.52 11.18
N TYR A 503 8.25 1.41 11.79
CA TYR A 503 7.48 1.45 13.03
C TYR A 503 8.26 1.94 14.25
N PHE A 504 9.57 1.68 14.33
CA PHE A 504 10.41 2.25 15.40
C PHE A 504 10.58 3.77 15.33
N PHE A 505 10.26 4.38 14.19
CA PHE A 505 10.30 5.84 14.01
C PHE A 505 8.91 6.48 14.00
N ASP A 506 7.82 5.70 14.15
CA ASP A 506 6.46 6.19 14.22
C ASP A 506 5.98 6.36 15.68
N ILE A 507 5.62 7.59 16.05
CA ILE A 507 5.20 7.94 17.42
C ILE A 507 3.91 7.20 17.81
N GLY A 508 2.97 7.05 16.87
CA GLY A 508 1.70 6.36 17.11
C GLY A 508 1.92 4.89 17.42
N PHE A 509 2.79 4.21 16.67
CA PHE A 509 3.17 2.82 16.91
C PHE A 509 3.89 2.63 18.25
N LEU A 510 4.83 3.51 18.59
CA LEU A 510 5.53 3.48 19.89
C LEU A 510 4.54 3.69 21.06
N ALA A 511 3.56 4.58 20.89
CA ALA A 511 2.50 4.79 21.88
C ALA A 511 1.64 3.53 22.07
N CYS A 512 1.22 2.88 20.98
CA CYS A 512 0.46 1.63 21.03
C CYS A 512 1.26 0.48 21.65
N SER A 513 2.56 0.42 21.36
CA SER A 513 3.49 -0.56 21.95
C SER A 513 3.62 -0.39 23.46
N SER A 514 3.79 0.85 23.92
CA SER A 514 3.83 1.17 25.36
C SER A 514 2.51 0.84 26.06
N GLN A 515 1.37 1.11 25.41
CA GLN A 515 0.04 0.78 25.95
C GLN A 515 -0.14 -0.74 26.08
N THR A 516 0.23 -1.50 25.06
CA THR A 516 0.10 -2.96 25.03
C THR A 516 0.98 -3.59 26.11
N PHE A 517 2.25 -3.20 26.18
CA PHE A 517 3.15 -3.64 27.25
C PHE A 517 2.61 -3.29 28.64
N GLY A 518 2.13 -2.06 28.82
CA GLY A 518 1.55 -1.63 30.08
C GLY A 518 0.33 -2.46 30.48
N ALA A 519 -0.56 -2.76 29.52
CA ALA A 519 -1.77 -3.53 29.75
C ALA A 519 -1.46 -4.99 30.10
N THR A 520 -0.52 -5.62 29.39
CA THR A 520 -0.12 -7.00 29.66
C THR A 520 0.49 -7.16 31.05
N VAL A 521 1.34 -6.21 31.47
CA VAL A 521 1.92 -6.23 32.82
C VAL A 521 0.87 -5.93 33.88
N PHE A 522 0.01 -4.93 33.66
CA PHE A 522 -1.09 -4.59 34.58
C PHE A 522 -2.09 -5.75 34.74
N TRP A 523 -2.31 -6.54 33.69
CA TRP A 523 -3.22 -7.68 33.70
C TRP A 523 -2.85 -8.74 34.75
N ILE A 524 -1.54 -8.90 35.04
CA ILE A 524 -1.06 -9.76 36.13
C ILE A 524 -1.71 -9.35 37.45
N SER A 525 -1.75 -8.05 37.74
CA SER A 525 -2.42 -7.50 38.93
C SER A 525 -3.94 -7.68 38.89
N GLY A 526 -4.56 -7.54 37.71
CA GLY A 526 -5.99 -7.81 37.55
C GLY A 526 -6.34 -9.26 37.87
N PHE A 527 -5.51 -10.21 37.44
CA PHE A 527 -5.69 -11.64 37.75
C PHE A 527 -5.45 -11.94 39.24
N THR A 528 -4.38 -11.39 39.82
CA THR A 528 -4.05 -11.61 41.24
C THR A 528 -5.00 -10.88 42.19
N ALA A 529 -5.80 -9.91 41.71
CA ALA A 529 -6.85 -9.25 42.46
C ALA A 529 -8.00 -10.17 42.89
N LEU A 530 -8.14 -11.35 42.27
CA LEU A 530 -9.21 -12.29 42.60
C LEU A 530 -9.05 -12.79 44.05
N PRO A 531 -10.11 -12.76 44.88
CA PRO A 531 -9.99 -13.11 46.31
C PRO A 531 -9.33 -14.47 46.60
N PRO A 532 -9.59 -15.56 45.83
CA PRO A 532 -8.91 -16.84 46.05
C PRO A 532 -7.40 -16.78 45.82
N VAL A 533 -6.92 -15.85 45.00
CA VAL A 533 -5.49 -15.66 44.74
C VAL A 533 -4.92 -14.71 45.78
N LEU A 534 -5.49 -13.51 45.90
CA LEU A 534 -4.98 -12.44 46.76
C LEU A 534 -4.87 -12.87 48.23
N ASN A 535 -5.88 -13.56 48.76
CA ASN A 535 -5.92 -13.96 50.17
C ASN A 535 -4.89 -15.05 50.53
N ASN A 536 -4.28 -15.70 49.53
CA ASN A 536 -3.29 -16.76 49.71
C ASN A 536 -1.85 -16.27 49.48
N LEU A 537 -1.65 -14.98 49.13
CA LEU A 537 -0.33 -14.41 48.92
C LEU A 537 0.29 -13.96 50.25
N SER A 538 1.59 -14.23 50.43
CA SER A 538 2.37 -13.57 51.48
C SER A 538 2.60 -12.11 51.13
N THR A 539 2.84 -11.23 52.11
CA THR A 539 3.08 -9.79 51.85
C THR A 539 4.19 -9.53 50.82
N PRO A 540 5.35 -10.23 50.82
CA PRO A 540 6.33 -10.08 49.74
C PRO A 540 5.81 -10.51 48.37
N ALA A 541 4.99 -11.56 48.31
CA ALA A 541 4.38 -12.02 47.07
C ALA A 541 3.33 -11.03 46.56
N GLU A 542 2.45 -10.52 47.42
CA GLU A 542 1.47 -9.47 47.09
C GLU A 542 2.16 -8.21 46.53
N ASN A 543 3.21 -7.74 47.20
CA ASN A 543 4.03 -6.63 46.71
C ASN A 543 4.62 -6.90 45.32
N GLY A 544 5.05 -8.13 45.04
CA GLY A 544 5.66 -8.53 43.78
C GLY A 544 4.69 -8.76 42.63
N VAL A 545 3.55 -9.42 42.86
CA VAL A 545 2.64 -9.86 41.78
C VAL A 545 1.32 -9.11 41.72
N TYR A 546 0.99 -8.30 42.72
CA TYR A 546 -0.21 -7.46 42.74
C TYR A 546 0.14 -5.97 42.66
N TRP A 547 1.01 -5.44 43.52
CA TRP A 547 1.30 -4.00 43.54
C TRP A 547 2.31 -3.54 42.49
N LEU A 548 3.46 -4.22 42.39
CA LEU A 548 4.51 -3.85 41.43
C LEU A 548 4.03 -3.84 39.96
N PRO A 549 3.25 -4.82 39.46
CA PRO A 549 2.81 -4.79 38.07
C PRO A 549 1.80 -3.66 37.78
N GLN A 550 1.05 -3.18 38.78
CA GLN A 550 0.21 -1.97 38.62
C GLN A 550 1.06 -0.73 38.36
N VAL A 551 2.18 -0.57 39.07
CA VAL A 551 3.08 0.58 38.88
C VAL A 551 3.77 0.52 37.52
N ILE A 552 4.28 -0.65 37.13
CA ILE A 552 4.94 -0.84 35.83
C ILE A 552 3.93 -0.64 34.70
N GLY A 553 2.76 -1.25 34.81
CA GLY A 553 1.68 -1.13 33.84
C GLY A 553 1.18 0.31 33.69
N GLY A 554 0.93 0.97 34.83
CA GLY A 554 0.56 2.38 34.89
C GLY A 554 1.60 3.31 34.26
N THR A 555 2.89 3.04 34.48
CA THR A 555 3.98 3.78 33.83
C THR A 555 3.95 3.60 32.31
N GLY A 556 3.66 2.39 31.82
CA GLY A 556 3.44 2.13 30.39
C GLY A 556 2.29 2.95 29.81
N PHE A 557 1.20 3.12 30.55
CA PHE A 557 0.05 3.97 30.17
C PHE A 557 0.42 5.47 30.17
N ILE A 558 1.25 5.93 31.11
CA ILE A 558 1.75 7.31 31.16
C ILE A 558 2.58 7.60 29.90
N VAL A 559 3.54 6.74 29.60
CA VAL A 559 4.40 6.89 28.40
C VAL A 559 3.56 6.88 27.14
N SER A 560 2.61 5.94 27.01
CA SER A 560 1.69 5.89 25.88
C SER A 560 0.88 7.18 25.70
N SER A 561 0.31 7.69 26.80
CA SER A 561 -0.53 8.89 26.80
C SER A 561 0.26 10.13 26.39
N ILE A 562 1.50 10.28 26.89
CA ILE A 562 2.40 11.36 26.48
C ILE A 562 2.73 11.26 24.98
N LEU A 563 3.05 10.07 24.48
CA LEU A 563 3.37 9.88 23.07
C LEU A 563 2.17 10.21 22.17
N PHE A 564 0.95 9.80 22.53
CA PHE A 564 -0.27 10.18 21.79
C PHE A 564 -0.56 11.70 21.83
N MET A 565 -0.27 12.38 22.94
CA MET A 565 -0.36 13.84 22.98
C MET A 565 0.67 14.48 22.05
N VAL A 566 1.92 14.03 22.08
CA VAL A 566 3.01 14.55 21.24
C VAL A 566 2.72 14.30 19.76
N GLU A 567 2.17 13.15 19.37
CA GLU A 567 1.81 12.77 17.99
C GLU A 567 1.00 13.86 17.28
N VAL A 568 0.02 14.45 17.97
CA VAL A 568 -0.91 15.44 17.40
C VAL A 568 -0.46 16.89 17.60
N GLN A 569 0.62 17.12 18.32
CA GLN A 569 1.13 18.46 18.59
C GLN A 569 1.95 19.02 17.41
N PRO A 570 1.96 20.34 17.21
CA PRO A 570 2.80 20.98 16.20
C PRO A 570 4.29 20.89 16.54
N ARG A 571 4.63 20.93 17.84
CA ARG A 571 5.98 20.74 18.40
C ARG A 571 5.85 19.99 19.72
N TRP A 572 6.87 19.23 20.11
CA TRP A 572 6.82 18.42 21.35
C TRP A 572 6.51 19.25 22.62
N TYR A 573 6.84 20.54 22.64
CA TYR A 573 6.62 21.45 23.77
C TYR A 573 5.40 22.38 23.61
N ILE A 574 4.69 22.36 22.48
CA ILE A 574 3.52 23.21 22.25
C ILE A 574 2.26 22.35 22.31
N PRO A 575 1.42 22.47 23.37
CA PRO A 575 0.19 21.69 23.49
C PRO A 575 -0.83 22.05 22.41
N ALA A 576 -1.71 21.09 22.08
CA ALA A 576 -2.70 21.23 21.01
C ALA A 576 -4.15 21.11 21.52
N PRO A 577 -4.63 22.02 22.41
CA PRO A 577 -5.94 21.91 23.05
C PRO A 577 -7.13 22.01 22.09
N GLY A 578 -6.92 22.44 20.85
CA GLY A 578 -7.95 22.46 19.80
C GLY A 578 -8.15 21.12 19.08
N VAL A 579 -7.41 20.05 19.45
CA VAL A 579 -7.43 18.76 18.75
C VAL A 579 -7.99 17.67 19.66
N LEU A 580 -8.99 16.92 19.19
CA LEU A 580 -9.62 15.84 19.96
C LEU A 580 -8.60 14.78 20.42
N GLY A 581 -7.72 14.33 19.53
CA GLY A 581 -6.62 13.42 19.85
C GLY A 581 -5.74 13.86 21.02
N TRP A 582 -5.57 15.18 21.23
CA TRP A 582 -4.78 15.71 22.35
C TRP A 582 -5.53 15.56 23.67
N HIS A 583 -6.84 15.82 23.69
CA HIS A 583 -7.69 15.60 24.86
C HIS A 583 -7.79 14.12 25.23
N ILE A 584 -7.87 13.23 24.24
CA ILE A 584 -7.85 11.78 24.49
C ILE A 584 -6.56 11.41 25.24
N GLY A 585 -5.41 11.86 24.74
CA GLY A 585 -4.11 11.63 25.41
C GLY A 585 -4.03 12.26 26.81
N LEU A 586 -4.53 13.49 26.99
CA LEU A 586 -4.53 14.18 28.29
C LEU A 586 -5.35 13.46 29.35
N TRP A 587 -6.59 13.09 29.02
CA TRP A 587 -7.47 12.40 29.96
C TRP A 587 -6.95 10.99 30.28
N ASN A 588 -6.38 10.30 29.29
CA ASN A 588 -5.70 9.03 29.52
C ASN A 588 -4.44 9.20 30.38
N LEU A 589 -3.71 10.31 30.25
CA LEU A 589 -2.56 10.62 31.11
C LEU A 589 -2.98 10.82 32.57
N ILE A 590 -4.05 11.58 32.81
CA ILE A 590 -4.61 11.75 34.16
C ILE A 590 -5.06 10.39 34.72
N GLY A 591 -5.72 9.59 33.89
CA GLY A 591 -6.09 8.21 34.20
C GLY A 591 -4.91 7.35 34.62
N ALA A 592 -3.88 7.34 33.78
CA ALA A 592 -2.66 6.57 33.97
C ALA A 592 -1.90 6.98 35.24
N ILE A 593 -1.82 8.28 35.54
CA ILE A 593 -1.25 8.78 36.79
C ILE A 593 -2.07 8.25 37.98
N GLY A 594 -3.39 8.31 37.93
CA GLY A 594 -4.27 7.78 39.00
C GLY A 594 -4.04 6.29 39.28
N PHE A 595 -3.98 5.46 38.23
CA PHE A 595 -3.71 4.02 38.37
C PHE A 595 -2.28 3.70 38.81
N THR A 596 -1.29 4.50 38.38
CA THR A 596 0.10 4.36 38.84
C THR A 596 0.23 4.70 40.32
N LEU A 597 -0.45 5.77 40.76
CA LEU A 597 -0.51 6.17 42.16
C LEU A 597 -1.24 5.13 43.01
N CYS A 598 -2.32 4.52 42.51
CA CYS A 598 -2.97 3.39 43.17
C CYS A 598 -1.96 2.27 43.48
N GLY A 599 -1.24 1.79 42.47
CA GLY A 599 -0.23 0.75 42.64
C GLY A 599 0.91 1.17 43.60
N ALA A 600 1.38 2.41 43.49
CA ALA A 600 2.50 2.91 44.29
C ALA A 600 2.13 3.11 45.77
N LEU A 601 0.89 3.52 46.06
CA LEU A 601 0.38 3.65 47.41
C LEU A 601 0.04 2.28 48.04
N GLY A 602 -0.18 1.25 47.22
CA GLY A 602 -0.53 -0.10 47.67
C GLY A 602 0.47 -0.73 48.63
N PHE A 603 1.76 -0.44 48.46
CA PHE A 603 2.81 -0.91 49.38
C PHE A 603 2.65 -0.41 50.83
N GLY A 604 1.87 0.66 51.04
CA GLY A 604 1.59 1.27 52.34
C GLY A 604 0.13 1.15 52.78
N ILE A 605 -0.67 0.25 52.19
CA ILE A 605 -2.13 0.17 52.39
C ILE A 605 -2.56 0.02 53.86
N MET A 606 -1.68 -0.48 54.73
CA MET A 606 -1.93 -0.63 56.18
C MET A 606 -2.21 0.69 56.91
N HIS A 607 -1.92 1.85 56.29
CA HIS A 607 -2.26 3.16 56.85
C HIS A 607 -3.60 3.66 56.28
N PRO A 608 -4.61 4.00 57.12
CA PRO A 608 -5.93 4.41 56.64
C PRO A 608 -5.93 5.60 55.68
N GLY A 609 -5.03 6.57 55.87
CA GLY A 609 -4.87 7.70 54.95
C GLY A 609 -4.33 7.30 53.57
N VAL A 610 -3.55 6.22 53.51
CA VAL A 610 -3.00 5.65 52.26
C VAL A 610 -4.06 4.83 51.55
N GLU A 611 -4.84 4.03 52.27
CA GLU A 611 -5.99 3.28 51.71
C GLU A 611 -7.01 4.23 51.04
N TYR A 612 -7.33 5.34 51.72
CA TYR A 612 -8.20 6.37 51.14
C TYR A 612 -7.60 7.01 49.88
N ALA A 613 -6.33 7.42 49.93
CA ALA A 613 -5.66 8.04 48.79
C ALA A 613 -5.54 7.09 47.59
N LEU A 614 -5.27 5.80 47.84
CA LEU A 614 -5.21 4.75 46.83
C LEU A 614 -6.55 4.58 46.11
N THR A 615 -7.61 4.32 46.88
CA THR A 615 -8.94 4.05 46.32
C THR A 615 -9.53 5.27 45.62
N LEU A 616 -9.27 6.48 46.13
CA LEU A 616 -9.61 7.74 45.47
C LEU A 616 -8.84 7.92 44.15
N SER A 617 -7.55 7.56 44.12
CA SER A 617 -6.73 7.64 42.89
C SER A 617 -7.26 6.71 41.80
N THR A 618 -7.67 5.49 42.15
CA THR A 618 -8.36 4.57 41.23
C THR A 618 -9.68 5.14 40.74
N PHE A 619 -10.48 5.74 41.64
CA PHE A 619 -11.76 6.34 41.29
C PHE A 619 -11.60 7.48 40.28
N ILE A 620 -10.72 8.45 40.57
CA ILE A 620 -10.42 9.57 39.67
C ILE A 620 -9.83 9.07 38.35
N GLY A 621 -8.89 8.13 38.43
CA GLY A 621 -8.24 7.56 37.26
C GLY A 621 -9.22 6.88 36.31
N SER A 622 -10.20 6.17 36.87
CA SER A 622 -11.26 5.48 36.12
C SER A 622 -12.16 6.45 35.37
N TRP A 623 -12.57 7.55 36.01
CA TRP A 623 -13.35 8.60 35.35
C TRP A 623 -12.56 9.31 34.26
N ALA A 624 -11.27 9.56 34.47
CA ALA A 624 -10.42 10.17 33.46
C ALA A 624 -10.29 9.27 32.21
N PHE A 625 -10.07 7.97 32.37
CA PHE A 625 -10.09 7.03 31.25
C PHE A 625 -11.46 6.95 30.56
N LEU A 626 -12.56 7.05 31.32
CA LEU A 626 -13.90 7.09 30.73
C LEU A 626 -14.10 8.33 29.85
N ILE A 627 -13.66 9.51 30.32
CA ILE A 627 -13.73 10.74 29.52
C ILE A 627 -12.89 10.60 28.24
N GLY A 628 -11.65 10.13 28.37
CA GLY A 628 -10.75 9.92 27.22
C GLY A 628 -11.33 8.94 26.18
N SER A 629 -11.84 7.79 26.63
CA SER A 629 -12.42 6.77 25.76
C SER A 629 -13.72 7.19 25.09
N VAL A 630 -14.58 7.96 25.77
CA VAL A 630 -15.80 8.53 25.17
C VAL A 630 -15.46 9.55 24.07
N ILE A 631 -14.44 10.40 24.28
CA ILE A 631 -13.96 11.31 23.23
C ILE A 631 -13.39 10.51 22.06
N GLN A 632 -12.68 9.41 22.33
CA GLN A 632 -12.17 8.51 21.30
C GLN A 632 -13.28 7.81 20.52
N TRP A 633 -14.38 7.44 21.17
CA TRP A 633 -15.56 6.88 20.51
C TRP A 633 -16.25 7.90 19.60
N TYR A 634 -16.38 9.15 20.03
CA TYR A 634 -16.82 10.23 19.16
C TYR A 634 -15.86 10.43 17.97
N GLU A 635 -14.54 10.38 18.22
CA GLU A 635 -13.50 10.57 17.20
C GLU A 635 -13.53 9.50 16.10
N SER A 636 -13.76 8.23 16.45
CA SER A 636 -13.76 7.11 15.52
C SER A 636 -14.91 7.17 14.50
N LEU A 637 -16.05 7.74 14.88
CA LEU A 637 -17.22 7.91 14.00
C LEU A 637 -17.10 9.10 13.04
N ASN A 638 -16.11 9.98 13.24
CA ASN A 638 -15.85 11.13 12.39
C ASN A 638 -14.73 10.87 11.36
N LYS A 639 -15.07 10.14 10.29
CA LYS A 639 -14.11 9.72 9.24
C LYS A 639 -13.62 10.83 8.31
N TYR A 640 -14.37 11.92 8.18
CA TYR A 640 -14.04 13.04 7.27
C TYR A 640 -14.07 14.39 8.01
N PRO A 641 -13.10 14.63 8.92
CA PRO A 641 -13.05 15.88 9.66
C PRO A 641 -12.65 17.04 8.74
N ILE A 642 -13.39 18.15 8.83
CA ILE A 642 -13.17 19.39 8.09
C ILE A 642 -12.77 20.47 9.09
N TRP A 643 -11.63 21.12 8.86
CA TRP A 643 -11.20 22.25 9.68
C TRP A 643 -10.83 23.46 8.83
N VAL A 644 -10.89 24.63 9.45
CA VAL A 644 -10.48 25.88 8.84
C VAL A 644 -9.02 26.14 9.18
N ASP A 645 -8.18 26.43 8.17
CA ASP A 645 -6.76 26.73 8.36
C ASP A 645 -6.29 27.80 7.38
N ASN A 646 -5.94 28.98 7.91
CA ASN A 646 -5.48 30.13 7.13
C ASN A 646 -4.13 29.86 6.43
N LYS A 647 -3.37 28.83 6.84
CA LYS A 647 -2.14 28.44 6.13
C LYS A 647 -2.40 27.85 4.75
N VAL A 648 -3.64 27.41 4.47
CA VAL A 648 -4.04 26.93 3.13
C VAL A 648 -3.96 28.06 2.10
N GLU A 649 -4.18 29.31 2.51
CA GLU A 649 -4.06 30.49 1.65
C GLU A 649 -2.61 30.74 1.21
N LEU A 650 -1.65 30.51 2.11
CA LEU A 650 -0.21 30.63 1.85
C LEU A 650 0.34 29.53 0.93
N LEU A 651 -0.33 28.37 0.88
CA LEU A 651 0.06 27.23 0.02
C LEU A 651 -0.39 27.40 -1.45
N GLY A 652 -1.27 28.37 -1.72
CA GLY A 652 -1.80 28.68 -3.06
C GLY A 652 -1.13 29.87 -3.77
N LEU A 653 -0.20 30.57 -3.12
CA LEU A 653 0.54 31.67 -3.73
C LEU A 653 1.88 31.16 -4.30
N PRO A 654 2.22 31.42 -5.58
CA PRO A 654 3.56 31.17 -6.07
C PRO A 654 4.55 31.96 -5.21
N ALA A 655 5.63 31.29 -4.77
CA ALA A 655 6.71 31.94 -4.04
C ALA A 655 7.19 33.15 -4.85
N ARG A 656 7.21 34.33 -4.22
CA ARG A 656 7.75 35.56 -4.80
C ARG A 656 9.27 35.52 -4.81
#